data_AF-A0A849U6I7-F1
#
_entry.id   AF-A0A849U6I7-F1
#
_cell.length_a   1.000
_cell.length_b   1.000
_cell.length_c   1.000
_cell.angle_alpha   90.00
_cell.angle_beta   90.00
_cell.angle_gamma   90.00
#
_symmetry.space_group_name_H-M   'P 1'
#
loop_
_entity.id
_entity.type
_entity.pdbx_description
1 polymer ?
#
loop_
_entity_poly.entity_id
_entity_poly.type
_entity_poly.pdbx_seq_one_letter_code
_entity_poly.pdbx_strand_id
1 'polypeptide(L)'
;MPKNILLCTLGASWAVIPEAYAFLAPDRLPLYRHHPQLSNLNALRIDYRLQAPDEIWVCTTQGEQTQKSLMQLQKWIQLCPQAPVLRIWQAEHTDQLANQDECGKIRELIIRACLKAHQYANPLGGSSTVIAGQVVLSLAGGRKTMSADMQWAGSLFGCQALLHVISADQLHQDLSSPQPELLVQALPSELAEQITPLIAGQNTRSDLLDITVDNVGPILESKNYPLSLPEPNQIAQFQDIDTVLTRELNKRERASSRLFGNFLLEISRDERHENWRSLYRLPPGVINHLRETKLSEQHRDWLINLPKADLHRHLGGCLDLDDQRSVAQAIWQSLTAEEQTQAFQHCQALLDNLTWPWHWPEQLKKKGIRSHNSAALLLHASTAQLQCNLWGTTESRIALKDHEYGFAVYERPGELTGSALLGHPASIKPYAQAIVKQAISEGLAYVELRGSPQKYGDGLTFLKTFQQTLTEILTSLPIETKPQFRFIIIADRRAEQTELQKTIHLAVIAKQQLPDFVVGLDMAGDEQQTKPEDIAHLFTPAFAECLPITIHAGEGEQAESIWQAAYHLHADRIGHGLTLNDNEKLAQRFRDRNICLELCPSSNREVVGFNDPRYPASHSYPQYPLLALWQQGLPLSICTDNPGISRTTLADEYLTAAAMSGHQLSLWDTLAMIKQGFVHSFLSGDSKEKILKVVDAHLYQLLSKPL
;
A
#
# COMPACT_ATOMS: atom_id res chain seq x y z
N MET A 1 -12.43 -16.50 20.84
CA MET A 1 -13.30 -16.19 19.68
C MET A 1 -13.85 -14.79 19.87
N PRO A 2 -14.02 -14.03 18.78
CA PRO A 2 -14.72 -12.74 18.81
C PRO A 2 -16.12 -12.91 19.44
N LYS A 3 -16.60 -11.86 20.11
CA LYS A 3 -17.88 -11.86 20.83
C LYS A 3 -18.76 -10.69 20.40
N ASN A 4 -20.04 -10.96 20.22
CA ASN A 4 -21.04 -9.93 19.94
C ASN A 4 -21.70 -9.47 21.25
N ILE A 5 -21.66 -8.18 21.55
CA ILE A 5 -22.09 -7.63 22.83
C ILE A 5 -23.22 -6.63 22.61
N LEU A 6 -24.32 -6.80 23.33
CA LEU A 6 -25.36 -5.77 23.50
C LEU A 6 -25.13 -5.09 24.85
N LEU A 7 -24.64 -3.85 24.85
CA LEU A 7 -24.43 -3.06 26.06
C LEU A 7 -25.64 -2.15 26.31
N CYS A 8 -26.28 -2.33 27.45
CA CYS A 8 -27.50 -1.67 27.87
C CYS A 8 -27.30 -0.87 29.16
N THR A 9 -28.23 0.05 29.38
CA THR A 9 -28.45 0.68 30.69
C THR A 9 -29.79 0.23 31.24
N LEU A 10 -29.90 0.15 32.56
CA LEU A 10 -31.14 -0.26 33.22
C LEU A 10 -31.54 0.73 34.31
N GLY A 11 -32.82 1.10 34.31
CA GLY A 11 -33.51 1.83 35.36
C GLY A 11 -34.88 1.19 35.61
N ALA A 12 -35.95 1.92 35.32
CA ALA A 12 -37.32 1.46 35.59
C ALA A 12 -37.90 0.47 34.55
N SER A 13 -37.39 0.49 33.32
CA SER A 13 -38.01 -0.24 32.19
C SER A 13 -37.14 -1.40 31.72
N TRP A 14 -37.30 -2.55 32.36
CA TRP A 14 -36.49 -3.75 32.06
C TRP A 14 -36.81 -4.41 30.70
N ALA A 15 -38.06 -4.30 30.23
CA ALA A 15 -38.60 -4.95 29.03
C ALA A 15 -37.87 -4.59 27.72
N VAL A 16 -37.29 -3.39 27.68
CA VAL A 16 -36.53 -2.88 26.54
C VAL A 16 -35.31 -3.73 26.21
N ILE A 17 -34.68 -4.36 27.20
CA ILE A 17 -33.52 -5.23 26.98
C ILE A 17 -33.93 -6.50 26.20
N PRO A 18 -34.95 -7.26 26.61
CA PRO A 18 -35.55 -8.31 25.80
C PRO A 18 -35.97 -7.89 24.39
N GLU A 19 -36.62 -6.73 24.26
CA GLU A 19 -37.04 -6.17 22.97
C GLU A 19 -35.85 -5.92 22.05
N ALA A 20 -34.81 -5.24 22.55
CA ALA A 20 -33.57 -5.01 21.83
C ALA A 20 -32.86 -6.32 21.44
N TYR A 21 -32.76 -7.29 22.36
CA TYR A 21 -32.15 -8.59 22.09
C TYR A 21 -32.93 -9.38 21.03
N ALA A 22 -34.27 -9.39 21.11
CA ALA A 22 -35.12 -10.09 20.16
C ALA A 22 -34.99 -9.54 18.74
N PHE A 23 -34.84 -8.22 18.61
CA PHE A 23 -34.56 -7.60 17.32
C PHE A 23 -33.25 -8.15 16.75
N LEU A 24 -32.18 -8.13 17.53
CA LEU A 24 -30.85 -8.57 17.09
C LEU A 24 -30.73 -10.10 16.89
N ALA A 25 -31.55 -10.90 17.58
CA ALA A 25 -31.47 -12.36 17.60
C ALA A 25 -32.85 -13.06 17.44
N PRO A 26 -33.60 -12.83 16.36
CA PRO A 26 -34.98 -13.31 16.17
C PRO A 26 -35.07 -14.84 16.05
N ASP A 27 -33.97 -15.51 15.67
CA ASP A 27 -33.88 -16.97 15.64
C ASP A 27 -33.78 -17.56 17.05
N ARG A 28 -33.21 -16.80 17.99
CA ARG A 28 -33.06 -17.17 19.41
C ARG A 28 -34.25 -16.71 20.24
N LEU A 29 -34.85 -15.57 19.88
CA LEU A 29 -35.99 -14.98 20.56
C LEU A 29 -37.00 -14.38 19.56
N PRO A 30 -38.09 -15.10 19.23
CA PRO A 30 -38.96 -14.76 18.12
C PRO A 30 -40.02 -13.69 18.44
N LEU A 31 -39.71 -12.72 19.29
CA LEU A 31 -40.65 -11.72 19.81
C LEU A 31 -41.38 -10.96 18.69
N TYR A 32 -40.64 -10.56 17.65
CA TYR A 32 -41.16 -9.82 16.49
C TYR A 32 -41.68 -10.69 15.34
N ARG A 33 -41.81 -12.02 15.51
CA ARG A 33 -42.17 -12.95 14.42
C ARG A 33 -43.48 -12.59 13.70
N HIS A 34 -44.43 -11.97 14.40
CA HIS A 34 -45.71 -11.55 13.83
C HIS A 34 -45.80 -10.02 13.66
N HIS A 35 -44.69 -9.29 13.74
CA HIS A 35 -44.70 -7.84 13.55
C HIS A 35 -45.13 -7.50 12.11
N PRO A 36 -46.09 -6.58 11.89
CA PRO A 36 -46.58 -6.24 10.54
C PRO A 36 -45.47 -5.77 9.59
N GLN A 37 -44.43 -5.15 10.13
CA GLN A 37 -43.25 -4.67 9.39
C GLN A 37 -42.01 -5.58 9.53
N LEU A 38 -42.17 -6.88 9.80
CA LEU A 38 -41.04 -7.80 10.00
C LEU A 38 -40.02 -7.77 8.85
N SER A 39 -40.48 -7.64 7.61
CA SER A 39 -39.59 -7.49 6.44
C SER A 39 -38.67 -6.28 6.56
N ASN A 40 -39.19 -5.15 7.05
CA ASN A 40 -38.43 -3.91 7.23
C ASN A 40 -37.43 -4.05 8.38
N LEU A 41 -37.83 -4.71 9.48
CA LEU A 41 -36.92 -4.98 10.60
C LEU A 41 -35.77 -5.90 10.19
N ASN A 42 -36.04 -6.92 9.37
CA ASN A 42 -35.00 -7.79 8.83
C ASN A 42 -34.08 -7.05 7.86
N ALA A 43 -34.63 -6.22 6.97
CA ALA A 43 -33.84 -5.38 6.06
C ALA A 43 -32.90 -4.45 6.85
N LEU A 44 -33.43 -3.77 7.88
CA LEU A 44 -32.67 -2.87 8.74
C LEU A 44 -31.46 -3.57 9.39
N ARG A 45 -31.61 -4.83 9.80
CA ARG A 45 -30.49 -5.60 10.35
C ARG A 45 -29.45 -5.99 9.33
N ILE A 46 -29.88 -6.34 8.11
CA ILE A 46 -28.97 -6.68 7.02
C ILE A 46 -28.18 -5.44 6.62
N ASP A 47 -28.86 -4.30 6.45
CA ASP A 47 -28.25 -3.02 6.07
C ASP A 47 -27.16 -2.59 7.06
N TYR A 48 -27.42 -2.77 8.36
CA TYR A 48 -26.49 -2.44 9.44
C TYR A 48 -25.60 -3.61 9.88
N ARG A 49 -25.65 -4.76 9.18
CA ARG A 49 -24.85 -5.96 9.43
C ARG A 49 -24.92 -6.47 10.88
N LEU A 50 -26.09 -6.38 11.50
CA LEU A 50 -26.30 -6.68 12.92
C LEU A 50 -26.36 -8.19 13.17
N GLN A 51 -25.42 -8.68 13.97
CA GLN A 51 -25.36 -10.08 14.39
C GLN A 51 -26.08 -10.32 15.73
N ALA A 52 -26.38 -11.57 16.05
CA ALA A 52 -26.96 -11.95 17.34
C ALA A 52 -25.93 -11.76 18.47
N PRO A 53 -26.26 -11.06 19.57
CA PRO A 53 -25.38 -10.91 20.73
C PRO A 53 -25.14 -12.24 21.42
N ASP A 54 -23.90 -12.53 21.78
CA ASP A 54 -23.52 -13.64 22.66
C ASP A 54 -23.71 -13.26 24.12
N GLU A 55 -23.51 -11.98 24.45
CA GLU A 55 -23.62 -11.45 25.79
C GLU A 55 -24.46 -10.16 25.83
N ILE A 56 -25.24 -10.00 26.90
CA ILE A 56 -25.92 -8.76 27.26
C ILE A 56 -25.19 -8.17 28.47
N TRP A 57 -24.71 -6.95 28.33
CA TRP A 57 -24.00 -6.22 29.37
C TRP A 57 -24.90 -5.11 29.89
N VAL A 58 -25.01 -4.94 31.21
CA VAL A 58 -25.92 -3.96 31.81
C VAL A 58 -25.20 -3.10 32.83
N CYS A 59 -25.25 -1.78 32.63
CA CYS A 59 -24.82 -0.79 33.62
C CYS A 59 -26.03 -0.18 34.33
N THR A 60 -26.03 -0.14 35.66
CA THR A 60 -27.21 0.25 36.41
C THR A 60 -26.93 0.84 37.81
N THR A 61 -27.97 1.35 38.48
CA THR A 61 -27.91 1.95 39.83
C THR A 61 -28.34 0.95 40.92
N GLN A 62 -28.23 1.31 42.20
CA GLN A 62 -28.65 0.45 43.32
C GLN A 62 -30.10 0.69 43.79
N GLY A 63 -30.81 1.65 43.20
CA GLY A 63 -32.15 2.07 43.61
C GLY A 63 -33.21 0.97 43.65
N GLU A 64 -34.22 1.10 44.50
CA GLU A 64 -35.25 0.06 44.72
C GLU A 64 -36.00 -0.31 43.43
N GLN A 65 -36.36 0.71 42.63
CA GLN A 65 -37.04 0.49 41.35
C GLN A 65 -36.16 -0.28 40.35
N THR A 66 -34.86 -0.01 40.36
CA THR A 66 -33.87 -0.73 39.55
C THR A 66 -33.72 -2.18 40.01
N GLN A 67 -33.74 -2.45 41.32
CA GLN A 67 -33.72 -3.83 41.83
C GLN A 67 -34.95 -4.63 41.36
N LYS A 68 -36.13 -4.01 41.34
CA LYS A 68 -37.35 -4.64 40.80
C LYS A 68 -37.18 -5.01 39.32
N SER A 69 -36.65 -4.09 38.52
CA SER A 69 -36.31 -4.33 37.11
C SER A 69 -35.28 -5.45 36.92
N LEU A 70 -34.24 -5.49 37.76
CA LEU A 70 -33.20 -6.52 37.70
C LEU A 70 -33.76 -7.92 37.98
N MET A 71 -34.65 -8.06 38.97
CA MET A 71 -35.30 -9.33 39.27
C MET A 71 -36.11 -9.84 38.06
N GLN A 72 -36.83 -8.95 37.37
CA GLN A 72 -37.57 -9.32 36.16
C GLN A 72 -36.64 -9.72 35.01
N LEU A 73 -35.55 -8.98 34.79
CA LEU A 73 -34.55 -9.30 33.76
C LEU A 73 -33.86 -10.65 34.01
N GLN A 74 -33.48 -10.94 35.25
CA GLN A 74 -32.88 -12.22 35.62
C GLN A 74 -33.87 -13.38 35.44
N LYS A 75 -35.14 -13.18 35.81
CA LYS A 75 -36.20 -14.16 35.57
C LYS A 75 -36.41 -14.40 34.07
N TRP A 76 -36.40 -13.36 33.25
CA TRP A 76 -36.49 -13.49 31.79
C TRP A 76 -35.31 -14.27 31.21
N ILE A 77 -34.07 -13.99 31.63
CA ILE A 77 -32.89 -14.76 31.19
C ILE A 77 -33.04 -16.25 31.51
N GLN A 78 -33.57 -16.60 32.69
CA GLN A 78 -33.80 -18.00 33.07
C GLN A 78 -34.85 -18.70 32.21
N LEU A 79 -35.82 -17.94 31.68
CA LEU A 79 -36.89 -18.45 30.82
C LEU A 79 -36.48 -18.54 29.35
N CYS A 80 -35.41 -17.86 28.93
CA CYS A 80 -34.93 -17.88 27.55
C CYS A 80 -34.37 -19.26 27.15
N PRO A 81 -34.90 -19.92 26.10
CA PRO A 81 -34.42 -21.25 25.67
C PRO A 81 -32.95 -21.24 25.21
N GLN A 82 -32.52 -20.13 24.61
CA GLN A 82 -31.13 -19.87 24.18
C GLN A 82 -30.66 -18.54 24.77
N ALA A 83 -30.55 -18.52 26.11
CA ALA A 83 -30.20 -17.32 26.85
C ALA A 83 -28.78 -16.81 26.49
N PRO A 84 -28.61 -15.51 26.21
CA PRO A 84 -27.30 -14.90 26.13
C PRO A 84 -26.68 -14.82 27.53
N VAL A 85 -25.36 -14.68 27.62
CA VAL A 85 -24.70 -14.45 28.93
C VAL A 85 -25.05 -13.05 29.41
N LEU A 86 -25.67 -12.92 30.58
CA LEU A 86 -25.94 -11.63 31.21
C LEU A 86 -24.79 -11.23 32.13
N ARG A 87 -24.27 -10.00 32.02
CA ARG A 87 -23.29 -9.43 32.95
C ARG A 87 -23.75 -8.06 33.42
N ILE A 88 -23.76 -7.84 34.74
CA ILE A 88 -24.35 -6.64 35.32
C ILE A 88 -23.31 -5.94 36.21
N TRP A 89 -23.23 -4.63 36.06
CA TRP A 89 -22.51 -3.74 36.98
C TRP A 89 -23.48 -2.77 37.64
N GLN A 90 -23.38 -2.66 38.96
CA GLN A 90 -24.09 -1.68 39.78
C GLN A 90 -23.12 -0.62 40.29
N ALA A 91 -23.38 0.65 39.98
CA ALA A 91 -22.61 1.76 40.54
C ALA A 91 -22.98 1.97 42.02
N GLU A 92 -22.00 1.88 42.92
CA GLU A 92 -22.25 2.02 44.35
C GLU A 92 -22.68 3.44 44.74
N HIS A 93 -23.53 3.53 45.77
CA HIS A 93 -24.05 4.79 46.29
C HIS A 93 -24.81 5.60 45.23
N THR A 94 -25.55 4.91 44.36
CA THR A 94 -26.42 5.53 43.36
C THR A 94 -27.85 5.01 43.48
N ASP A 95 -28.83 5.87 43.28
CA ASP A 95 -30.25 5.51 43.30
C ASP A 95 -30.94 6.06 42.06
N GLN A 96 -31.33 7.34 42.11
CA GLN A 96 -32.15 7.98 41.09
C GLN A 96 -31.38 8.93 40.17
N LEU A 97 -30.06 9.02 40.30
CA LEU A 97 -29.23 10.00 39.59
C LEU A 97 -29.70 11.44 39.88
N ALA A 98 -30.05 11.71 41.15
CA ALA A 98 -30.64 12.98 41.57
C ALA A 98 -29.61 14.11 41.76
N ASN A 99 -28.32 13.78 41.76
CA ASN A 99 -27.22 14.72 41.94
C ASN A 99 -26.05 14.42 40.99
N GLN A 100 -25.07 15.31 40.97
CA GLN A 100 -23.91 15.24 40.07
C GLN A 100 -22.97 14.07 40.40
N ASP A 101 -22.85 13.68 41.67
CA ASP A 101 -21.99 12.57 42.11
C ASP A 101 -22.51 11.24 41.57
N GLU A 102 -23.80 10.97 41.73
CA GLU A 102 -24.45 9.78 41.15
C GLU A 102 -24.33 9.75 39.62
N CYS A 103 -24.54 10.90 38.96
CA CYS A 103 -24.35 11.01 37.51
C CYS A 103 -22.89 10.73 37.11
N GLY A 104 -21.91 11.17 37.89
CA GLY A 104 -20.49 10.94 37.64
C GLY A 104 -20.13 9.45 37.72
N LYS A 105 -20.59 8.75 38.75
CA LYS A 105 -20.33 7.32 38.97
C LYS A 105 -20.93 6.45 37.87
N ILE A 106 -22.18 6.72 37.49
CA ILE A 106 -22.83 5.93 36.44
C ILE A 106 -22.20 6.19 35.06
N ARG A 107 -21.81 7.44 34.78
CA ARG A 107 -21.07 7.79 33.56
C ARG A 107 -19.75 7.04 33.49
N GLU A 108 -18.95 7.08 34.55
CA GLU A 108 -17.66 6.39 34.59
C GLU A 108 -17.82 4.88 34.37
N LEU A 109 -18.85 4.27 34.96
CA LEU A 109 -19.19 2.87 34.74
C LEU A 109 -19.53 2.60 33.26
N ILE A 110 -20.44 3.37 32.65
CA ILE A 110 -20.85 3.20 31.26
C ILE A 110 -19.66 3.31 30.30
N ILE A 111 -18.83 4.34 30.50
CA ILE A 111 -17.63 4.58 29.69
C ILE A 111 -16.65 3.42 29.79
N ARG A 112 -16.35 2.93 31.01
CA ARG A 112 -15.44 1.78 31.18
C ARG A 112 -16.01 0.49 30.64
N ALA A 113 -17.32 0.27 30.80
CA ALA A 113 -18.00 -0.90 30.26
C ALA A 113 -17.94 -0.89 28.72
N CYS A 114 -18.13 0.26 28.09
CA CYS A 114 -18.02 0.40 26.63
C CYS A 114 -16.59 0.15 26.14
N LEU A 115 -15.57 0.71 26.81
CA LEU A 115 -14.16 0.45 26.50
C LEU A 115 -13.82 -1.04 26.65
N LYS A 116 -14.27 -1.66 27.75
CA LYS A 116 -14.07 -3.09 28.02
C LYS A 116 -14.78 -3.98 27.01
N ALA A 117 -15.99 -3.60 26.57
CA ALA A 117 -16.76 -4.34 25.58
C ALA A 117 -16.00 -4.41 24.25
N HIS A 118 -15.44 -3.31 23.76
CA HIS A 118 -14.68 -3.30 22.51
C HIS A 118 -13.44 -4.21 22.55
N GLN A 119 -12.71 -4.22 23.66
CA GLN A 119 -11.55 -5.11 23.83
C GLN A 119 -11.96 -6.57 23.97
N TYR A 120 -13.06 -6.84 24.68
CA TYR A 120 -13.55 -8.19 24.88
C TYR A 120 -14.17 -8.78 23.59
N ALA A 121 -14.82 -7.95 22.79
CA ALA A 121 -15.33 -8.32 21.47
C ALA A 121 -14.19 -8.68 20.51
N ASN A 122 -13.02 -8.02 20.65
CA ASN A 122 -11.88 -8.14 19.74
C ASN A 122 -10.53 -8.37 20.48
N PRO A 123 -10.35 -9.52 21.14
CA PRO A 123 -9.20 -9.76 22.04
C PRO A 123 -7.85 -9.90 21.33
N LEU A 124 -7.82 -10.05 19.99
CA LEU A 124 -6.60 -10.27 19.21
C LEU A 124 -6.11 -9.03 18.44
N GLY A 125 -6.76 -7.87 18.55
CA GLY A 125 -6.33 -6.64 17.88
C GLY A 125 -6.17 -6.81 16.36
N GLY A 126 -7.28 -6.75 15.62
CA GLY A 126 -7.28 -6.47 14.18
C GLY A 126 -6.32 -7.31 13.32
N SER A 127 -6.39 -8.64 13.36
CA SER A 127 -5.91 -9.45 12.23
C SER A 127 -7.03 -9.53 11.19
N SER A 128 -6.75 -9.07 9.96
CA SER A 128 -7.70 -8.92 8.85
C SER A 128 -8.38 -10.21 8.35
N THR A 129 -8.10 -11.36 8.97
CA THR A 129 -8.61 -12.68 8.55
C THR A 129 -9.69 -13.26 9.46
N VAL A 130 -9.97 -12.64 10.61
CA VAL A 130 -11.01 -13.09 11.55
C VAL A 130 -12.13 -12.06 11.63
N ILE A 131 -13.39 -12.50 11.48
CA ILE A 131 -14.57 -11.63 11.63
C ILE A 131 -14.55 -11.03 13.04
N ALA A 132 -14.32 -9.72 13.15
CA ALA A 132 -14.32 -8.99 14.42
C ALA A 132 -15.68 -9.10 15.13
N GLY A 133 -15.67 -9.19 16.46
CA GLY A 133 -16.89 -9.11 17.27
C GLY A 133 -17.46 -7.70 17.27
N GLN A 134 -18.79 -7.58 17.38
CA GLN A 134 -19.48 -6.28 17.35
C GLN A 134 -19.90 -5.81 18.75
N VAL A 135 -20.01 -4.49 18.92
CA VAL A 135 -20.65 -3.86 20.09
C VAL A 135 -21.85 -3.04 19.61
N VAL A 136 -23.04 -3.37 20.12
CA VAL A 136 -24.28 -2.60 19.92
C VAL A 136 -24.65 -1.94 21.24
N LEU A 137 -24.99 -0.65 21.19
CA LEU A 137 -25.33 0.14 22.38
C LEU A 137 -26.83 0.40 22.41
N SER A 138 -27.50 0.01 23.50
CA SER A 138 -28.90 0.36 23.71
C SER A 138 -29.03 1.73 24.37
N LEU A 139 -29.77 2.62 23.72
CA LEU A 139 -30.11 3.96 24.20
C LEU A 139 -31.31 3.98 25.14
N ALA A 140 -31.95 2.83 25.35
CA ALA A 140 -33.18 2.69 26.10
C ALA A 140 -33.03 1.68 27.26
N GLY A 141 -33.91 1.79 28.26
CA GLY A 141 -33.91 0.98 29.48
C GLY A 141 -33.43 1.73 30.73
N GLY A 142 -32.50 2.69 30.58
CA GLY A 142 -32.02 3.58 31.63
C GLY A 142 -32.72 4.95 31.70
N ARG A 143 -32.23 5.83 32.60
CA ARG A 143 -32.65 7.24 32.65
C ARG A 143 -32.06 8.02 31.46
N LYS A 144 -32.66 9.18 31.12
CA LYS A 144 -32.19 10.03 30.00
C LYS A 144 -30.70 10.39 30.09
N THR A 145 -30.18 10.60 31.30
CA THR A 145 -28.75 10.86 31.56
C THR A 145 -27.88 9.68 31.16
N MET A 146 -28.27 8.45 31.49
CA MET A 146 -27.55 7.23 31.11
C MET A 146 -27.55 7.02 29.59
N SER A 147 -28.66 7.35 28.91
CA SER A 147 -28.74 7.32 27.45
C SER A 147 -27.77 8.32 26.81
N ALA A 148 -27.67 9.53 27.37
CA ALA A 148 -26.70 10.52 26.90
C ALA A 148 -25.25 10.06 27.12
N ASP A 149 -24.94 9.45 28.28
CA ASP A 149 -23.60 8.89 28.55
C ASP A 149 -23.28 7.70 27.62
N MET A 150 -24.28 6.89 27.26
CA MET A 150 -24.13 5.80 26.28
C MET A 150 -23.87 6.33 24.87
N GLN A 151 -24.58 7.38 24.45
CA GLN A 151 -24.32 8.05 23.16
C GLN A 151 -22.91 8.64 23.12
N TRP A 152 -22.47 9.28 24.21
CA TRP A 152 -21.12 9.80 24.34
C TRP A 152 -20.08 8.67 24.26
N ALA A 153 -20.29 7.55 24.96
CA ALA A 153 -19.46 6.36 24.85
C ALA A 153 -19.36 5.85 23.40
N GLY A 154 -20.50 5.75 22.71
CA GLY A 154 -20.57 5.36 21.30
C GLY A 154 -19.78 6.30 20.39
N SER A 155 -19.87 7.62 20.62
CA SER A 155 -19.13 8.61 19.84
C SER A 155 -17.61 8.53 20.04
N LEU A 156 -17.16 8.04 21.19
CA LEU A 156 -15.73 7.90 21.52
C LEU A 156 -15.15 6.55 21.10
N PHE A 157 -15.82 5.45 21.41
CA PHE A 157 -15.28 4.10 21.19
C PHE A 157 -15.78 3.44 19.90
N GLY A 158 -16.81 4.01 19.27
CA GLY A 158 -17.53 3.43 18.15
C GLY A 158 -18.67 2.50 18.61
N CYS A 159 -19.53 2.13 17.68
CA CYS A 159 -20.51 1.06 17.83
C CYS A 159 -21.09 0.64 16.47
N GLN A 160 -21.51 -0.62 16.35
CA GLN A 160 -22.18 -1.11 15.14
C GLN A 160 -23.57 -0.49 14.97
N ALA A 161 -24.25 -0.21 16.08
CA ALA A 161 -25.50 0.54 16.10
C ALA A 161 -25.77 1.15 17.49
N LEU A 162 -26.35 2.35 17.47
CA LEU A 162 -27.10 2.92 18.57
C LEU A 162 -28.56 2.48 18.43
N LEU A 163 -28.97 1.50 19.23
CA LEU A 163 -30.29 0.89 19.16
C LEU A 163 -31.24 1.56 20.16
N HIS A 164 -32.48 1.83 19.74
CA HIS A 164 -33.56 2.25 20.60
C HIS A 164 -34.79 1.37 20.31
N VAL A 165 -35.69 1.24 21.29
CA VAL A 165 -37.03 0.68 21.06
C VAL A 165 -38.05 1.76 21.36
N ILE A 166 -38.89 2.10 20.38
CA ILE A 166 -39.98 3.05 20.56
C ILE A 166 -41.27 2.31 20.84
N SER A 167 -42.12 2.91 21.66
CA SER A 167 -43.42 2.37 22.04
C SER A 167 -44.53 3.27 21.54
N ALA A 168 -45.71 2.69 21.25
CA ALA A 168 -46.92 3.47 20.98
C ALA A 168 -47.31 4.35 22.18
N ASP A 169 -47.96 5.50 21.93
CA ASP A 169 -48.38 6.44 22.97
C ASP A 169 -49.32 5.81 24.02
N GLN A 170 -50.15 4.86 23.60
CA GLN A 170 -51.03 4.08 24.47
C GLN A 170 -50.67 2.60 24.37
N LEU A 171 -49.70 2.17 25.17
CA LEU A 171 -49.30 0.77 25.29
C LEU A 171 -50.42 -0.08 25.88
N HIS A 172 -50.64 -1.25 25.30
CA HIS A 172 -51.45 -2.30 25.88
C HIS A 172 -50.96 -2.65 27.29
N GLN A 173 -51.88 -3.02 28.18
CA GLN A 173 -51.56 -3.30 29.59
C GLN A 173 -50.48 -4.37 29.76
N ASP A 174 -50.50 -5.38 28.90
CA ASP A 174 -49.50 -6.47 28.89
C ASP A 174 -48.10 -6.00 28.49
N LEU A 175 -47.95 -4.87 27.80
CA LEU A 175 -46.66 -4.28 27.43
C LEU A 175 -46.25 -3.12 28.35
N SER A 176 -47.18 -2.49 29.08
CA SER A 176 -46.86 -1.44 30.04
C SER A 176 -46.28 -1.98 31.36
N SER A 177 -46.57 -3.23 31.71
CA SER A 177 -45.96 -3.94 32.84
C SER A 177 -45.80 -5.44 32.52
N PRO A 178 -44.93 -5.77 31.55
CA PRO A 178 -44.85 -7.10 30.99
C PRO A 178 -44.31 -8.10 32.00
N GLN A 179 -44.90 -9.30 31.97
CA GLN A 179 -44.36 -10.46 32.68
C GLN A 179 -43.25 -11.11 31.83
N PRO A 180 -42.18 -11.66 32.45
CA PRO A 180 -41.09 -12.34 31.75
C PRO A 180 -41.53 -13.41 30.76
N GLU A 181 -42.59 -14.14 31.07
CA GLU A 181 -43.17 -15.19 30.25
C GLU A 181 -43.71 -14.66 28.91
N LEU A 182 -44.19 -13.42 28.86
CA LEU A 182 -44.67 -12.79 27.64
C LEU A 182 -43.52 -12.49 26.67
N LEU A 183 -42.36 -12.09 27.19
CA LEU A 183 -41.22 -11.63 26.40
C LEU A 183 -40.24 -12.75 25.99
N VAL A 184 -40.63 -14.03 26.18
CA VAL A 184 -39.88 -15.20 25.67
C VAL A 184 -40.58 -15.89 24.48
N GLN A 185 -41.73 -15.38 24.05
CA GLN A 185 -42.54 -15.94 22.96
C GLN A 185 -42.80 -14.92 21.86
N ALA A 186 -43.30 -15.40 20.71
CA ALA A 186 -43.75 -14.52 19.64
C ALA A 186 -44.99 -13.75 20.09
N LEU A 187 -44.92 -12.41 20.04
CA LEU A 187 -46.07 -11.60 20.38
C LEU A 187 -47.18 -11.74 19.32
N PRO A 188 -48.46 -11.63 19.71
CA PRO A 188 -49.54 -11.38 18.76
C PRO A 188 -49.26 -10.12 17.94
N SER A 189 -49.71 -10.10 16.67
CA SER A 189 -49.45 -8.98 15.76
C SER A 189 -49.83 -7.61 16.34
N GLU A 190 -50.95 -7.52 17.06
CA GLU A 190 -51.47 -6.30 17.68
C GLU A 190 -50.57 -5.76 18.81
N LEU A 191 -49.88 -6.65 19.53
CA LEU A 191 -48.91 -6.27 20.57
C LEU A 191 -47.55 -5.97 19.94
N ALA A 192 -47.12 -6.79 18.97
CA ALA A 192 -45.85 -6.60 18.28
C ALA A 192 -45.78 -5.21 17.63
N GLU A 193 -46.84 -4.75 16.96
CA GLU A 193 -46.90 -3.44 16.29
C GLU A 193 -46.68 -2.24 17.24
N GLN A 194 -46.93 -2.41 18.54
CA GLN A 194 -46.80 -1.32 19.52
C GLN A 194 -45.37 -1.08 20.00
N ILE A 195 -44.42 -1.95 19.64
CA ILE A 195 -43.01 -1.80 19.98
C ILE A 195 -42.15 -1.95 18.73
N THR A 196 -41.45 -0.88 18.35
CA THR A 196 -40.66 -0.85 17.11
C THR A 196 -39.19 -0.59 17.43
N PRO A 197 -38.29 -1.53 17.10
CA PRO A 197 -36.86 -1.27 17.11
C PRO A 197 -36.48 -0.18 16.10
N LEU A 198 -35.58 0.72 16.51
CA LEU A 198 -35.07 1.81 15.69
C LEU A 198 -33.54 1.88 15.85
N ILE A 199 -32.82 2.05 14.75
CA ILE A 199 -31.40 2.41 14.80
C ILE A 199 -31.28 3.93 14.73
N ALA A 200 -30.79 4.53 15.81
CA ALA A 200 -30.59 5.97 15.94
C ALA A 200 -29.30 6.47 15.25
N GLY A 201 -28.33 5.57 15.02
CA GLY A 201 -27.08 5.88 14.33
C GLY A 201 -26.03 4.77 14.42
N GLN A 202 -24.87 5.03 13.83
CA GLN A 202 -23.63 4.26 13.98
C GLN A 202 -22.49 5.22 14.30
N ASN A 203 -21.46 4.74 15.00
CA ASN A 203 -20.30 5.55 15.30
C ASN A 203 -19.01 4.78 14.99
N THR A 204 -18.01 5.51 14.53
CA THR A 204 -16.62 5.03 14.47
C THR A 204 -15.88 5.48 15.72
N ARG A 205 -14.84 4.74 16.08
CA ARG A 205 -13.96 5.12 17.19
C ARG A 205 -13.32 6.49 16.92
N SER A 206 -13.18 7.30 17.96
CA SER A 206 -12.56 8.62 17.90
C SER A 206 -11.03 8.53 17.83
N ASP A 207 -10.47 9.21 16.85
CA ASP A 207 -9.03 9.38 16.64
C ASP A 207 -8.30 10.06 17.82
N LEU A 208 -9.03 10.79 18.67
CA LEU A 208 -8.49 11.43 19.87
C LEU A 208 -7.93 10.41 20.88
N LEU A 209 -8.39 9.17 20.79
CA LEU A 209 -7.93 8.09 21.66
C LEU A 209 -6.54 7.58 21.26
N ASP A 210 -6.04 7.92 20.07
CA ASP A 210 -4.75 7.46 19.54
C ASP A 210 -3.60 8.45 19.73
N ILE A 211 -3.88 9.60 20.35
CA ILE A 211 -2.90 10.68 20.56
C ILE A 211 -2.37 10.64 22.00
N THR A 212 -1.09 10.91 22.20
CA THR A 212 -0.48 11.09 23.53
C THR A 212 -0.78 12.50 24.06
N VAL A 213 -1.20 12.61 25.33
CA VAL A 213 -1.54 13.89 25.97
C VAL A 213 -0.88 13.99 27.35
N ASP A 214 -0.02 14.98 27.56
CA ASP A 214 0.68 15.21 28.85
C ASP A 214 1.34 13.93 29.42
N ASN A 215 2.05 13.18 28.58
CA ASN A 215 2.67 11.87 28.87
C ASN A 215 1.68 10.72 29.15
N VAL A 216 0.37 10.95 29.02
CA VAL A 216 -0.64 9.90 28.99
C VAL A 216 -0.74 9.38 27.58
N GLY A 217 -0.30 8.14 27.36
CA GLY A 217 -0.35 7.49 26.05
C GLY A 217 -1.77 7.30 25.50
N PRO A 218 -1.89 6.71 24.30
CA PRO A 218 -3.17 6.33 23.69
C PRO A 218 -4.09 5.51 24.62
N ILE A 219 -5.39 5.77 24.56
CA ILE A 219 -6.41 4.98 25.27
C ILE A 219 -6.79 3.78 24.39
N LEU A 220 -5.96 2.75 24.48
CA LEU A 220 -6.12 1.50 23.73
C LEU A 220 -6.66 0.37 24.62
N GLU A 221 -6.24 0.33 25.88
CA GLU A 221 -6.46 -0.81 26.78
C GLU A 221 -7.21 -0.44 28.06
N SER A 222 -8.16 -1.29 28.49
CA SER A 222 -8.96 -1.12 29.71
C SER A 222 -8.17 -1.46 30.96
N LYS A 223 -6.97 -2.05 30.83
CA LYS A 223 -6.07 -2.30 31.97
C LYS A 223 -5.71 -1.01 32.72
N ASN A 224 -5.62 0.12 31.99
CA ASN A 224 -5.34 1.43 32.57
C ASN A 224 -6.56 2.06 33.26
N TYR A 225 -7.76 1.53 32.99
CA TYR A 225 -9.04 1.99 33.52
C TYR A 225 -9.87 0.77 33.96
N PRO A 226 -9.44 0.07 35.03
CA PRO A 226 -9.91 -1.26 35.32
C PRO A 226 -11.41 -1.29 35.59
N LEU A 227 -12.05 -2.32 35.07
CA LEU A 227 -13.41 -2.74 35.36
C LEU A 227 -13.39 -4.27 35.43
N SER A 228 -13.74 -4.85 36.57
CA SER A 228 -13.83 -6.30 36.74
C SER A 228 -14.95 -6.85 35.85
N LEU A 229 -14.71 -7.96 35.15
CA LEU A 229 -15.76 -8.63 34.37
C LEU A 229 -16.59 -9.51 35.33
N PRO A 230 -17.91 -9.25 35.52
CA PRO A 230 -18.76 -10.07 36.35
C PRO A 230 -18.82 -11.49 35.80
N GLU A 231 -18.89 -12.51 36.66
CA GLU A 231 -19.14 -13.88 36.20
C GLU A 231 -20.48 -13.99 35.46
N PRO A 232 -20.67 -15.00 34.59
CA PRO A 232 -21.92 -15.20 33.86
C PRO A 232 -23.15 -15.17 34.77
N ASN A 233 -24.11 -14.32 34.42
CA ASN A 233 -25.38 -14.08 35.13
C ASN A 233 -25.23 -13.52 36.55
N GLN A 234 -24.08 -12.92 36.88
CA GLN A 234 -23.82 -12.29 38.19
C GLN A 234 -23.82 -10.76 38.11
N ILE A 235 -23.97 -10.15 39.29
CA ILE A 235 -23.91 -8.71 39.51
C ILE A 235 -22.59 -8.38 40.22
N ALA A 236 -21.79 -7.49 39.63
CA ALA A 236 -20.62 -6.90 40.27
C ALA A 236 -20.93 -5.47 40.73
N GLN A 237 -20.33 -5.06 41.85
CA GLN A 237 -20.37 -3.67 42.28
C GLN A 237 -19.23 -2.89 41.63
N PHE A 238 -19.51 -1.65 41.24
CA PHE A 238 -18.55 -0.69 40.73
C PHE A 238 -18.40 0.45 41.73
N GLN A 239 -17.22 0.53 42.34
CA GLN A 239 -16.78 1.64 43.18
C GLN A 239 -15.97 2.62 42.33
N ASP A 240 -16.14 3.91 42.60
CA ASP A 240 -15.33 4.95 41.96
C ASP A 240 -13.85 4.80 42.39
N ILE A 241 -12.93 4.93 41.44
CA ILE A 241 -11.49 4.69 41.63
C ILE A 241 -10.74 5.97 41.23
N ASP A 242 -9.66 6.32 41.93
CA ASP A 242 -8.89 7.58 41.78
C ASP A 242 -8.48 7.95 40.33
N THR A 243 -8.32 6.97 39.44
CA THR A 243 -8.08 7.20 38.01
C THR A 243 -9.40 7.41 37.26
N VAL A 244 -9.72 8.63 36.83
CA VAL A 244 -11.02 8.94 36.19
C VAL A 244 -10.87 9.00 34.66
N LEU A 245 -11.31 7.95 33.95
CA LEU A 245 -11.28 7.87 32.47
C LEU A 245 -12.07 9.02 31.86
N THR A 246 -13.24 9.34 32.42
CA THR A 246 -14.08 10.46 32.00
C THR A 246 -13.33 11.80 32.00
N ARG A 247 -12.43 12.03 32.97
CA ARG A 247 -11.65 13.27 33.06
C ARG A 247 -10.66 13.38 31.91
N GLU A 248 -9.99 12.28 31.60
CA GLU A 248 -9.03 12.21 30.49
C GLU A 248 -9.73 12.38 29.13
N LEU A 249 -10.89 11.74 28.93
CA LEU A 249 -11.68 11.89 27.70
C LEU A 249 -12.12 13.34 27.49
N ASN A 250 -12.70 13.99 28.52
CA ASN A 250 -13.10 15.39 28.46
C ASN A 250 -11.91 16.32 28.15
N LYS A 251 -10.73 16.02 28.70
CA LYS A 251 -9.51 16.78 28.44
C LYS A 251 -9.10 16.66 26.97
N ARG A 252 -9.13 15.45 26.40
CA ARG A 252 -8.84 15.20 24.98
C ARG A 252 -9.81 15.93 24.05
N GLU A 253 -11.11 15.86 24.32
CA GLU A 253 -12.12 16.56 23.52
C GLU A 253 -11.91 18.09 23.52
N ARG A 254 -11.70 18.68 24.72
CA ARG A 254 -11.43 20.12 24.86
C ARG A 254 -10.13 20.57 24.17
N ALA A 255 -9.15 19.69 24.07
CA ALA A 255 -7.85 19.97 23.47
C ALA A 255 -7.74 19.49 22.01
N SER A 256 -8.78 18.89 21.43
CA SER A 256 -8.75 18.16 20.15
C SER A 256 -7.98 18.87 19.03
N SER A 257 -8.34 20.10 18.66
CA SER A 257 -7.65 20.85 17.61
C SER A 257 -6.17 21.07 17.89
N ARG A 258 -5.81 21.32 19.15
CA ARG A 258 -4.41 21.48 19.58
C ARG A 258 -3.65 20.15 19.54
N LEU A 259 -4.31 19.05 19.91
CA LEU A 259 -3.72 17.71 19.92
C LEU A 259 -3.36 17.25 18.51
N PHE A 260 -4.27 17.41 17.55
CA PHE A 260 -3.98 17.10 16.14
C PHE A 260 -2.86 17.98 15.60
N GLY A 261 -2.88 19.29 15.89
CA GLY A 261 -1.81 20.20 15.49
C GLY A 261 -0.44 19.78 16.06
N ASN A 262 -0.39 19.45 17.35
CA ASN A 262 0.83 19.00 18.01
C ASN A 262 1.35 17.67 17.45
N PHE A 263 0.46 16.70 17.20
CA PHE A 263 0.81 15.41 16.61
C PHE A 263 1.45 15.57 15.22
N LEU A 264 0.85 16.40 14.36
CA LEU A 264 1.42 16.69 13.03
C LEU A 264 2.72 17.49 13.11
N LEU A 265 2.86 18.39 14.09
CA LEU A 265 4.12 19.09 14.35
C LEU A 265 5.22 18.13 14.83
N GLU A 266 4.88 17.11 15.61
CA GLU A 266 5.82 16.09 16.06
C GLU A 266 6.30 15.22 14.88
N ILE A 267 5.36 14.77 14.03
CA ILE A 267 5.70 14.06 12.79
C ILE A 267 6.65 14.89 11.91
N SER A 268 6.30 16.16 11.65
CA SER A 268 7.10 17.01 10.75
C SER A 268 8.48 17.40 11.29
N ARG A 269 8.70 17.37 12.62
CA ARG A 269 10.02 17.67 13.21
C ARG A 269 11.06 16.59 12.94
N ASP A 270 10.65 15.34 12.95
CA ASP A 270 11.54 14.18 12.82
C ASP A 270 11.67 13.70 11.36
N GLU A 271 10.82 14.22 10.47
CA GLU A 271 10.80 13.83 9.07
C GLU A 271 11.91 14.51 8.25
N ARG A 272 12.68 13.67 7.57
CA ARG A 272 13.67 14.11 6.57
C ARG A 272 13.09 14.20 5.17
N HIS A 273 11.97 13.52 4.94
CA HIS A 273 11.29 13.41 3.65
C HIS A 273 9.81 13.69 3.85
N GLU A 274 9.31 14.76 3.24
CA GLU A 274 7.88 15.07 3.30
C GLU A 274 7.08 14.00 2.55
N ASN A 275 6.08 13.43 3.21
CA ASN A 275 5.22 12.43 2.61
C ASN A 275 4.09 13.05 1.77
N TRP A 276 3.19 12.22 1.24
CA TRP A 276 2.01 12.68 0.51
C TRP A 276 1.09 13.50 1.41
N ARG A 277 0.59 14.64 0.91
CA ARG A 277 -0.17 15.61 1.70
C ARG A 277 -1.43 15.01 2.32
N SER A 278 -2.09 14.11 1.61
CA SER A 278 -3.29 13.45 2.12
C SER A 278 -3.04 12.51 3.29
N LEU A 279 -1.83 11.97 3.44
CA LEU A 279 -1.52 11.02 4.52
C LEU A 279 -1.56 11.67 5.89
N TYR A 280 -1.22 12.96 5.99
CA TYR A 280 -1.34 13.74 7.22
C TYR A 280 -2.80 14.01 7.62
N ARG A 281 -3.78 13.64 6.77
CA ARG A 281 -5.21 13.69 7.07
C ARG A 281 -5.77 12.35 7.54
N LEU A 282 -4.96 11.29 7.52
CA LEU A 282 -5.37 9.98 8.02
C LEU A 282 -5.50 10.03 9.56
N PRO A 283 -6.30 9.12 10.15
CA PRO A 283 -6.33 8.93 11.59
C PRO A 283 -4.92 8.74 12.17
N PRO A 284 -4.58 9.33 13.34
CA PRO A 284 -3.28 9.18 13.99
C PRO A 284 -2.87 7.72 14.19
N GLY A 285 -3.81 6.82 14.52
CA GLY A 285 -3.56 5.39 14.64
C GLY A 285 -3.07 4.76 13.33
N VAL A 286 -3.63 5.17 12.19
CA VAL A 286 -3.20 4.70 10.86
C VAL A 286 -1.82 5.25 10.51
N ILE A 287 -1.56 6.52 10.79
CA ILE A 287 -0.25 7.14 10.56
C ILE A 287 0.83 6.43 11.39
N ASN A 288 0.59 6.21 12.69
CA ASN A 288 1.51 5.50 13.56
C ASN A 288 1.74 4.07 13.08
N HIS A 289 0.68 3.36 12.68
CA HIS A 289 0.80 2.03 12.10
C HIS A 289 1.71 2.02 10.86
N LEU A 290 1.56 2.97 9.93
CA LEU A 290 2.42 3.08 8.75
C LEU A 290 3.88 3.38 9.11
N ARG A 291 4.13 4.20 10.14
CA ARG A 291 5.47 4.58 10.60
C ARG A 291 6.18 3.46 11.36
N GLU A 292 5.45 2.67 12.13
CA GLU A 292 5.99 1.61 12.98
C GLU A 292 6.12 0.28 12.23
N THR A 293 5.23 0.01 11.27
CA THR A 293 5.23 -1.23 10.51
C THR A 293 6.37 -1.26 9.50
N LYS A 294 7.23 -2.27 9.62
CA LYS A 294 8.36 -2.50 8.71
C LYS A 294 7.91 -3.19 7.43
N LEU A 295 8.46 -2.74 6.30
CA LEU A 295 8.21 -3.36 5.01
C LEU A 295 8.82 -4.78 4.97
N SER A 296 8.03 -5.72 4.49
CA SER A 296 8.35 -7.15 4.42
C SER A 296 7.49 -7.82 3.35
N GLU A 297 7.81 -9.08 3.03
CA GLU A 297 7.15 -9.87 1.98
C GLU A 297 5.62 -9.94 2.09
N GLN A 298 5.06 -9.85 3.31
CA GLN A 298 3.60 -9.85 3.52
C GLN A 298 2.90 -8.64 2.86
N HIS A 299 3.65 -7.58 2.55
CA HIS A 299 3.14 -6.34 1.98
C HIS A 299 3.27 -6.31 0.45
N ARG A 300 3.64 -7.42 -0.21
CA ARG A 300 3.81 -7.45 -1.67
C ARG A 300 2.55 -7.02 -2.43
N ASP A 301 1.39 -7.56 -2.06
CA ASP A 301 0.11 -7.19 -2.70
C ASP A 301 -0.26 -5.73 -2.41
N TRP A 302 0.05 -5.23 -1.21
CA TRP A 302 -0.11 -3.81 -0.89
C TRP A 302 0.74 -2.95 -1.83
N LEU A 303 2.03 -3.27 -2.01
CA LEU A 303 2.93 -2.57 -2.92
C LEU A 303 2.44 -2.58 -4.36
N ILE A 304 1.93 -3.72 -4.87
CA ILE A 304 1.40 -3.85 -6.23
C ILE A 304 0.23 -2.88 -6.43
N ASN A 305 -0.64 -2.75 -5.44
CA ASN A 305 -1.82 -1.86 -5.52
C ASN A 305 -1.48 -0.37 -5.37
N LEU A 306 -0.28 -0.02 -4.89
CA LEU A 306 0.15 1.38 -4.85
C LEU A 306 0.53 1.87 -6.25
N PRO A 307 0.03 3.04 -6.70
CA PRO A 307 0.54 3.68 -7.91
C PRO A 307 2.01 4.08 -7.73
N LYS A 308 2.87 3.64 -8.65
CA LYS A 308 4.33 3.90 -8.59
C LYS A 308 4.85 4.53 -9.88
N ALA A 309 6.00 5.19 -9.78
CA ALA A 309 6.77 5.72 -10.90
C ALA A 309 8.09 4.96 -11.01
N ASP A 310 8.42 4.47 -12.22
CA ASP A 310 9.70 3.81 -12.51
C ASP A 310 10.53 4.72 -13.43
N LEU A 311 11.59 5.33 -12.89
CA LEU A 311 12.38 6.36 -13.59
C LEU A 311 13.60 5.80 -14.31
N HIS A 312 13.99 4.56 -14.01
CA HIS A 312 15.19 3.91 -14.55
C HIS A 312 14.82 2.51 -14.98
N ARG A 313 14.37 2.41 -16.24
CA ARG A 313 13.97 1.13 -16.86
C ARG A 313 14.45 1.06 -18.30
N HIS A 314 15.39 0.17 -18.60
CA HIS A 314 15.91 -0.02 -19.94
C HIS A 314 14.93 -0.81 -20.79
N LEU A 315 14.52 -0.22 -21.90
CA LEU A 315 13.57 -0.81 -22.83
C LEU A 315 13.98 -2.23 -23.23
N GLY A 316 15.27 -2.46 -23.51
CA GLY A 316 15.75 -3.74 -24.01
C GLY A 316 15.73 -4.88 -22.99
N GLY A 317 15.69 -4.56 -21.69
CA GLY A 317 15.72 -5.51 -20.58
C GLY A 317 14.37 -5.71 -19.89
N CYS A 318 13.25 -5.25 -20.47
CA CYS A 318 11.96 -5.28 -19.79
C CYS A 318 11.29 -6.66 -19.73
N LEU A 319 11.30 -7.39 -20.85
CA LEU A 319 10.41 -8.54 -21.05
C LEU A 319 10.96 -9.84 -20.45
N ASP A 320 10.08 -10.63 -19.87
CA ASP A 320 10.35 -12.03 -19.53
C ASP A 320 10.42 -12.92 -20.78
N LEU A 321 10.81 -14.20 -20.62
CA LEU A 321 10.99 -15.11 -21.74
C LEU A 321 9.71 -15.38 -22.56
N ASP A 322 8.53 -15.35 -21.92
CA ASP A 322 7.28 -15.67 -22.60
C ASP A 322 6.83 -14.49 -23.48
N ASP A 323 6.98 -13.27 -22.98
CA ASP A 323 6.73 -12.06 -23.75
C ASP A 323 7.80 -11.89 -24.86
N GLN A 324 9.06 -12.24 -24.59
CA GLN A 324 10.12 -12.29 -25.63
C GLN A 324 9.76 -13.26 -26.76
N ARG A 325 9.25 -14.45 -26.43
CA ARG A 325 8.78 -15.44 -27.42
C ARG A 325 7.59 -14.92 -28.22
N SER A 326 6.68 -14.21 -27.58
CA SER A 326 5.54 -13.59 -28.26
C SER A 326 5.99 -12.55 -29.28
N VAL A 327 6.99 -11.74 -28.95
CA VAL A 327 7.62 -10.79 -29.88
C VAL A 327 8.34 -11.53 -31.02
N ALA A 328 9.13 -12.57 -30.69
CA ALA A 328 9.81 -13.39 -31.67
C ALA A 328 8.83 -14.06 -32.66
N GLN A 329 7.67 -14.51 -32.18
CA GLN A 329 6.63 -15.11 -33.00
C GLN A 329 6.07 -14.13 -34.05
N ALA A 330 5.88 -12.86 -33.68
CA ALA A 330 5.43 -11.83 -34.61
C ALA A 330 6.48 -11.52 -35.68
N ILE A 331 7.76 -11.46 -35.31
CA ILE A 331 8.86 -11.35 -36.27
C ILE A 331 8.81 -12.55 -37.21
N TRP A 332 8.80 -13.77 -36.67
CA TRP A 332 8.81 -15.01 -37.45
C TRP A 332 7.69 -15.09 -38.48
N GLN A 333 6.46 -14.71 -38.09
CA GLN A 333 5.29 -14.68 -38.99
C GLN A 333 5.40 -13.66 -40.12
N SER A 334 6.20 -12.60 -39.94
CA SER A 334 6.44 -11.61 -40.97
C SER A 334 7.51 -12.01 -42.00
N LEU A 335 8.28 -13.06 -41.71
CA LEU A 335 9.34 -13.55 -42.57
C LEU A 335 8.81 -14.45 -43.68
N THR A 336 9.50 -14.46 -44.82
CA THR A 336 9.29 -15.45 -45.88
C THR A 336 9.80 -16.84 -45.45
N ALA A 337 9.32 -17.90 -46.11
CA ALA A 337 9.77 -19.26 -45.83
C ALA A 337 11.29 -19.46 -46.03
N GLU A 338 11.88 -18.74 -46.99
CA GLU A 338 13.33 -18.77 -47.23
C GLU A 338 14.10 -18.12 -46.08
N GLU A 339 13.68 -16.94 -45.63
CA GLU A 339 14.29 -16.25 -44.49
C GLU A 339 14.18 -17.06 -43.19
N GLN A 340 13.04 -17.70 -42.95
CA GLN A 340 12.85 -18.61 -41.81
C GLN A 340 13.84 -19.78 -41.88
N THR A 341 13.93 -20.43 -43.04
CA THR A 341 14.85 -21.56 -43.26
C THR A 341 16.29 -21.15 -43.03
N GLN A 342 16.69 -19.99 -43.56
CA GLN A 342 18.04 -19.45 -43.42
C GLN A 342 18.37 -19.11 -41.96
N ALA A 343 17.47 -18.41 -41.26
CA ALA A 343 17.65 -18.06 -39.85
C ALA A 343 17.75 -19.29 -38.95
N PHE A 344 16.94 -20.32 -39.21
CA PHE A 344 17.03 -21.60 -38.51
C PHE A 344 18.38 -22.27 -38.74
N GLN A 345 18.85 -22.36 -39.99
CA GLN A 345 20.15 -22.94 -40.34
C GLN A 345 21.32 -22.21 -39.67
N HIS A 346 21.27 -20.88 -39.57
CA HIS A 346 22.30 -20.11 -38.88
C HIS A 346 22.40 -20.45 -37.38
N CYS A 347 21.27 -20.80 -36.77
CA CYS A 347 21.16 -21.10 -35.34
C CYS A 347 21.31 -22.59 -35.00
N GLN A 348 21.32 -23.47 -36.01
CA GLN A 348 21.27 -24.93 -35.82
C GLN A 348 22.35 -25.44 -34.86
N ALA A 349 23.59 -24.98 -34.99
CA ALA A 349 24.69 -25.38 -34.11
C ALA A 349 24.42 -25.05 -32.61
N LEU A 350 23.67 -23.99 -32.32
CA LEU A 350 23.26 -23.64 -30.96
C LEU A 350 22.05 -24.47 -30.53
N LEU A 351 21.08 -24.67 -31.43
CA LEU A 351 19.86 -25.44 -31.17
C LEU A 351 20.14 -26.92 -30.89
N ASP A 352 21.18 -27.49 -31.51
CA ASP A 352 21.58 -28.89 -31.32
C ASP A 352 22.25 -29.16 -29.96
N ASN A 353 22.62 -28.12 -29.21
CA ASN A 353 23.38 -28.23 -27.96
C ASN A 353 22.65 -27.61 -26.77
N LEU A 354 22.75 -28.24 -25.59
CA LEU A 354 22.18 -27.69 -24.35
C LEU A 354 22.92 -26.42 -23.92
N THR A 355 24.24 -26.39 -24.06
CA THR A 355 25.12 -25.28 -23.67
C THR A 355 25.71 -24.61 -24.90
N TRP A 356 25.76 -23.28 -24.89
CA TRP A 356 26.23 -22.47 -26.00
C TRP A 356 27.62 -21.89 -25.71
N PRO A 357 28.47 -21.69 -26.74
CA PRO A 357 29.75 -21.00 -26.58
C PRO A 357 29.55 -19.60 -25.99
N TRP A 358 30.48 -19.11 -25.16
CA TRP A 358 30.37 -17.78 -24.55
C TRP A 358 30.03 -16.68 -25.56
N HIS A 359 30.72 -16.69 -26.71
CA HIS A 359 30.62 -15.73 -27.80
C HIS A 359 29.49 -16.04 -28.81
N TRP A 360 28.47 -16.83 -28.44
CA TRP A 360 27.30 -17.07 -29.30
C TRP A 360 26.61 -15.78 -29.78
N PRO A 361 26.52 -14.66 -29.02
CA PRO A 361 25.85 -13.46 -29.52
C PRO A 361 26.51 -12.88 -30.77
N GLU A 362 27.83 -12.95 -30.86
CA GLU A 362 28.59 -12.50 -32.02
C GLU A 362 28.32 -13.35 -33.27
N GLN A 363 27.97 -14.63 -33.08
CA GLN A 363 27.59 -15.50 -34.19
C GLN A 363 26.27 -15.04 -34.83
N LEU A 364 25.32 -14.54 -34.04
CA LEU A 364 24.04 -14.02 -34.53
C LEU A 364 24.18 -12.68 -35.26
N LYS A 365 25.15 -11.86 -34.85
CA LYS A 365 25.46 -10.57 -35.50
C LYS A 365 26.16 -10.76 -36.86
N LYS A 366 27.00 -11.79 -36.99
CA LYS A 366 27.84 -12.02 -38.19
C LYS A 366 27.14 -12.71 -39.34
N LYS A 367 26.08 -13.49 -39.08
CA LYS A 367 25.42 -14.33 -40.10
C LYS A 367 23.99 -13.83 -40.39
N GLY A 368 23.74 -13.23 -41.55
CA GLY A 368 22.40 -12.80 -41.92
C GLY A 368 21.83 -11.69 -41.03
N ILE A 369 20.50 -11.66 -40.86
CA ILE A 369 19.81 -10.60 -40.11
C ILE A 369 19.64 -11.03 -38.63
N ARG A 370 20.23 -10.25 -37.71
CA ARG A 370 20.27 -10.56 -36.27
C ARG A 370 18.89 -10.83 -35.67
N SER A 371 17.88 -10.05 -36.04
CA SER A 371 16.51 -10.20 -35.51
C SER A 371 15.85 -11.50 -35.94
N HIS A 372 16.12 -11.97 -37.17
CA HIS A 372 15.60 -13.24 -37.66
C HIS A 372 16.21 -14.41 -36.88
N ASN A 373 17.53 -14.39 -36.71
CA ASN A 373 18.24 -15.41 -35.95
C ASN A 373 17.82 -15.44 -34.47
N SER A 374 17.64 -14.25 -33.87
CA SER A 374 17.22 -14.14 -32.47
C SER A 374 15.78 -14.67 -32.29
N ALA A 375 14.89 -14.37 -33.24
CA ALA A 375 13.55 -14.95 -33.26
C ALA A 375 13.59 -16.49 -33.43
N ALA A 376 14.45 -17.00 -34.32
CA ALA A 376 14.65 -18.44 -34.50
C ALA A 376 15.07 -19.11 -33.18
N LEU A 377 16.07 -18.56 -32.48
CA LEU A 377 16.52 -19.12 -31.19
C LEU A 377 15.42 -19.08 -30.14
N LEU A 378 14.71 -17.96 -29.96
CA LEU A 378 13.67 -17.86 -28.95
C LEU A 378 12.52 -18.85 -29.19
N LEU A 379 12.17 -19.12 -30.44
CA LEU A 379 11.07 -20.04 -30.79
C LEU A 379 11.48 -21.51 -30.80
N HIS A 380 12.71 -21.82 -31.23
CA HIS A 380 13.14 -23.20 -31.45
C HIS A 380 14.03 -23.77 -30.35
N ALA A 381 14.69 -22.92 -29.53
CA ALA A 381 15.39 -23.41 -28.35
C ALA A 381 14.37 -23.85 -27.29
N SER A 382 14.66 -24.95 -26.62
CA SER A 382 13.88 -25.38 -25.45
C SER A 382 14.00 -24.35 -24.31
N THR A 383 13.01 -24.31 -23.42
CA THR A 383 13.07 -23.46 -22.22
C THR A 383 14.32 -23.78 -21.38
N ALA A 384 14.74 -25.05 -21.31
CA ALA A 384 15.96 -25.45 -20.60
C ALA A 384 17.22 -24.85 -21.23
N GLN A 385 17.33 -24.83 -22.57
CA GLN A 385 18.44 -24.17 -23.27
C GLN A 385 18.47 -22.67 -22.97
N LEU A 386 17.33 -21.98 -23.08
CA LEU A 386 17.26 -20.53 -22.82
C LEU A 386 17.63 -20.23 -21.36
N GLN A 387 17.06 -20.95 -20.40
CA GLN A 387 17.34 -20.79 -18.97
C GLN A 387 18.82 -21.01 -18.65
N CYS A 388 19.41 -22.08 -19.18
CA CYS A 388 20.82 -22.42 -18.97
C CYS A 388 21.74 -21.32 -19.54
N ASN A 389 21.54 -20.91 -20.79
CA ASN A 389 22.50 -20.06 -21.50
C ASN A 389 22.35 -18.57 -21.27
N LEU A 390 21.16 -18.12 -20.89
CA LEU A 390 20.90 -16.71 -20.59
C LEU A 390 21.21 -16.39 -19.13
N TRP A 391 20.72 -17.19 -18.17
CA TRP A 391 20.93 -16.95 -16.74
C TRP A 391 21.87 -17.95 -16.09
N GLY A 392 21.66 -19.26 -16.30
CA GLY A 392 22.39 -20.32 -15.60
C GLY A 392 23.91 -20.22 -15.69
N THR A 393 24.45 -19.78 -16.84
CA THR A 393 25.89 -19.54 -17.04
C THR A 393 26.46 -18.39 -16.21
N THR A 394 25.62 -17.61 -15.53
CA THR A 394 26.00 -16.42 -14.76
C THR A 394 25.59 -16.51 -13.28
N GLU A 395 25.04 -17.64 -12.86
CA GLU A 395 24.64 -17.85 -11.46
C GLU A 395 25.84 -18.28 -10.58
N SER A 396 25.90 -17.88 -9.31
CA SER A 396 25.03 -16.90 -8.65
C SER A 396 25.36 -15.48 -9.11
N ARG A 397 24.35 -14.70 -9.51
CA ARG A 397 24.52 -13.34 -10.03
C ARG A 397 24.81 -12.32 -8.91
N ILE A 398 26.08 -12.21 -8.50
CA ILE A 398 26.55 -11.27 -7.48
C ILE A 398 27.91 -10.74 -7.90
N ALA A 399 28.11 -9.41 -7.85
CA ALA A 399 29.35 -8.74 -8.23
C ALA A 399 29.89 -9.17 -9.61
N LEU A 400 28.99 -9.28 -10.59
CA LEU A 400 29.31 -9.76 -11.95
C LEU A 400 30.36 -8.90 -12.66
N LYS A 401 30.56 -7.65 -12.24
CA LYS A 401 31.62 -6.79 -12.78
C LYS A 401 33.04 -7.34 -12.54
N ASP A 402 33.23 -8.16 -11.49
CA ASP A 402 34.52 -8.80 -11.16
C ASP A 402 34.79 -10.07 -11.98
N HIS A 403 33.83 -10.52 -12.79
CA HIS A 403 33.98 -11.70 -13.64
C HIS A 403 34.97 -11.45 -14.79
N GLU A 404 35.60 -12.49 -15.33
CA GLU A 404 36.57 -12.39 -16.45
C GLU A 404 36.02 -11.76 -17.75
N TYR A 405 34.69 -11.70 -17.90
CA TYR A 405 34.02 -11.09 -19.05
C TYR A 405 33.38 -9.74 -18.70
N GLY A 406 33.64 -9.24 -17.48
CA GLY A 406 33.17 -7.96 -16.96
C GLY A 406 31.66 -7.75 -17.11
N PHE A 407 31.29 -6.54 -17.51
CA PHE A 407 29.89 -6.12 -17.59
C PHE A 407 29.02 -6.94 -18.56
N ALA A 408 29.62 -7.59 -19.57
CA ALA A 408 28.89 -8.41 -20.53
C ALA A 408 28.20 -9.64 -19.87
N VAL A 409 28.64 -10.04 -18.67
CA VAL A 409 28.01 -11.12 -17.90
C VAL A 409 26.63 -10.69 -17.41
N TYR A 410 26.48 -9.42 -17.01
CA TYR A 410 25.19 -8.88 -16.59
C TYR A 410 24.22 -8.77 -17.78
N GLU A 411 24.69 -8.27 -18.93
CA GLU A 411 23.90 -8.05 -20.15
C GLU A 411 23.44 -9.35 -20.84
N ARG A 412 24.04 -10.50 -20.50
CA ARG A 412 23.85 -11.78 -21.19
C ARG A 412 22.38 -12.21 -21.38
N PRO A 413 21.49 -12.13 -20.38
CA PRO A 413 20.08 -12.46 -20.60
C PRO A 413 19.36 -11.55 -21.59
N GLY A 414 19.87 -10.33 -21.80
CA GLY A 414 19.34 -9.36 -22.75
C GLY A 414 19.85 -9.51 -24.19
N GLU A 415 20.77 -10.45 -24.46
CA GLU A 415 21.39 -10.59 -25.79
C GLU A 415 20.43 -11.03 -26.91
N LEU A 416 19.35 -11.72 -26.55
CA LEU A 416 18.25 -12.09 -27.46
C LEU A 416 17.14 -11.05 -27.52
N THR A 417 17.24 -9.95 -26.76
CA THR A 417 16.21 -8.91 -26.66
C THR A 417 16.78 -7.53 -27.03
N GLY A 418 16.04 -6.46 -26.73
CA GLY A 418 16.43 -5.10 -27.05
C GLY A 418 16.75 -4.94 -28.52
N SER A 419 17.98 -4.50 -28.84
CA SER A 419 18.44 -4.29 -30.22
C SER A 419 18.34 -5.54 -31.11
N ALA A 420 18.36 -6.73 -30.53
CA ALA A 420 18.21 -7.97 -31.29
C ALA A 420 16.80 -8.09 -31.91
N LEU A 421 15.74 -7.85 -31.15
CA LEU A 421 14.36 -7.95 -31.64
C LEU A 421 13.81 -6.62 -32.14
N LEU A 422 14.05 -5.53 -31.40
CA LEU A 422 13.54 -4.19 -31.69
C LEU A 422 14.05 -3.60 -33.00
N GLY A 423 15.15 -4.16 -33.54
CA GLY A 423 15.62 -3.83 -34.89
C GLY A 423 14.68 -4.28 -36.02
N HIS A 424 13.66 -5.10 -35.72
CA HIS A 424 12.66 -5.53 -36.71
C HIS A 424 11.32 -4.82 -36.48
N PRO A 425 10.69 -4.18 -37.49
CA PRO A 425 9.44 -3.43 -37.32
C PRO A 425 8.28 -4.24 -36.71
N ALA A 426 8.16 -5.52 -37.08
CA ALA A 426 7.11 -6.40 -36.55
C ALA A 426 7.19 -6.64 -35.02
N SER A 427 8.32 -6.31 -34.39
CA SER A 427 8.49 -6.44 -32.94
C SER A 427 7.81 -5.33 -32.15
N ILE A 428 7.65 -4.13 -32.72
CA ILE A 428 7.29 -2.91 -31.99
C ILE A 428 5.94 -3.06 -31.28
N LYS A 429 4.93 -3.55 -32.00
CA LYS A 429 3.57 -3.73 -31.48
C LYS A 429 3.48 -4.74 -30.32
N PRO A 430 3.92 -6.00 -30.48
CA PRO A 430 3.87 -6.96 -29.36
C PRO A 430 4.75 -6.52 -28.19
N TYR A 431 5.88 -5.84 -28.43
CA TYR A 431 6.73 -5.31 -27.35
C TYR A 431 6.00 -4.23 -26.54
N ALA A 432 5.37 -3.27 -27.21
CA ALA A 432 4.57 -2.23 -26.57
C ALA A 432 3.39 -2.82 -25.78
N GLN A 433 2.72 -3.84 -26.32
CA GLN A 433 1.63 -4.54 -25.63
C GLN A 433 2.11 -5.21 -24.35
N ALA A 434 3.26 -5.91 -24.41
CA ALA A 434 3.84 -6.58 -23.27
C ALA A 434 4.25 -5.59 -22.16
N ILE A 435 4.91 -4.48 -22.51
CA ILE A 435 5.27 -3.44 -21.54
C ILE A 435 4.03 -2.81 -20.89
N VAL A 436 2.99 -2.50 -21.66
CA VAL A 436 1.76 -1.93 -21.10
C VAL A 436 1.10 -2.91 -20.13
N LYS A 437 1.02 -4.20 -20.50
CA LYS A 437 0.50 -5.26 -19.63
C LYS A 437 1.32 -5.37 -18.34
N GLN A 438 2.64 -5.35 -18.45
CA GLN A 438 3.56 -5.42 -17.33
C GLN A 438 3.37 -4.22 -16.38
N ALA A 439 3.35 -3.00 -16.92
CA ALA A 439 3.13 -1.77 -16.13
C ALA A 439 1.80 -1.80 -15.35
N ILE A 440 0.72 -2.29 -15.97
CA ILE A 440 -0.58 -2.46 -15.29
C ILE A 440 -0.47 -3.50 -14.17
N SER A 441 0.13 -4.66 -14.44
CA SER A 441 0.26 -5.74 -13.45
C SER A 441 1.13 -5.37 -12.25
N GLU A 442 2.08 -4.45 -12.45
CA GLU A 442 2.96 -3.93 -11.41
C GLU A 442 2.39 -2.69 -10.69
N GLY A 443 1.23 -2.16 -11.12
CA GLY A 443 0.63 -0.94 -10.57
C GLY A 443 1.44 0.33 -10.87
N LEU A 444 2.11 0.38 -12.03
CA LEU A 444 2.86 1.57 -12.46
C LEU A 444 1.90 2.61 -13.04
N ALA A 445 1.91 3.80 -12.46
CA ALA A 445 1.19 4.95 -13.00
C ALA A 445 2.06 5.73 -14.01
N TYR A 446 3.39 5.63 -13.90
CA TYR A 446 4.34 6.36 -14.71
C TYR A 446 5.63 5.57 -14.95
N VAL A 447 6.15 5.61 -16.18
CA VAL A 447 7.38 4.91 -16.56
C VAL A 447 8.21 5.79 -17.50
N GLU A 448 9.49 6.01 -17.17
CA GLU A 448 10.50 6.58 -18.07
C GLU A 448 11.35 5.44 -18.65
N LEU A 449 11.04 5.04 -19.87
CA LEU A 449 11.80 4.02 -20.60
C LEU A 449 13.11 4.62 -21.11
N ARG A 450 14.21 3.90 -20.94
CA ARG A 450 15.53 4.29 -21.45
C ARG A 450 15.94 3.40 -22.61
N GLY A 451 16.55 3.96 -23.63
CA GLY A 451 17.09 3.14 -24.71
C GLY A 451 17.88 3.92 -25.75
N SER A 452 18.60 3.19 -26.60
CA SER A 452 19.33 3.75 -27.74
C SER A 452 18.55 3.46 -29.04
N PRO A 453 17.55 4.27 -29.41
CA PRO A 453 16.68 3.99 -30.56
C PRO A 453 17.42 3.88 -31.90
N GLN A 454 18.57 4.52 -32.04
CA GLN A 454 19.47 4.37 -33.18
C GLN A 454 20.01 2.94 -33.36
N LYS A 455 19.97 2.10 -32.32
CA LYS A 455 20.29 0.67 -32.39
C LYS A 455 19.09 -0.19 -32.81
N TYR A 456 17.90 0.40 -32.98
CA TYR A 456 16.65 -0.28 -33.33
C TYR A 456 16.18 0.02 -34.77
N GLY A 457 17.03 0.67 -35.57
CA GLY A 457 16.71 1.12 -36.93
C GLY A 457 16.92 2.64 -37.07
N ASP A 458 16.08 3.29 -37.87
CA ASP A 458 16.03 4.76 -37.89
C ASP A 458 15.46 5.27 -36.56
N GLY A 459 16.32 5.84 -35.71
CA GLY A 459 15.97 6.12 -34.32
C GLY A 459 14.76 7.05 -34.16
N LEU A 460 14.60 8.05 -35.03
CA LEU A 460 13.45 8.96 -34.98
C LEU A 460 12.16 8.28 -35.44
N THR A 461 12.23 7.48 -36.51
CA THR A 461 11.10 6.68 -36.99
C THR A 461 10.67 5.68 -35.92
N PHE A 462 11.61 4.97 -35.30
CA PHE A 462 11.33 4.05 -34.20
C PHE A 462 10.55 4.76 -33.07
N LEU A 463 11.03 5.91 -32.60
CA LEU A 463 10.38 6.66 -31.52
C LEU A 463 8.95 7.08 -31.88
N LYS A 464 8.74 7.58 -33.10
CA LYS A 464 7.40 7.96 -33.60
C LYS A 464 6.46 6.76 -33.64
N THR A 465 6.90 5.66 -34.25
CA THR A 465 6.09 4.44 -34.35
C THR A 465 5.80 3.85 -32.98
N PHE A 466 6.77 3.83 -32.08
CA PHE A 466 6.60 3.29 -30.73
C PHE A 466 5.65 4.15 -29.89
N GLN A 467 5.78 5.49 -29.93
CA GLN A 467 4.83 6.40 -29.27
C GLN A 467 3.40 6.22 -29.80
N GLN A 468 3.24 6.16 -31.12
CA GLN A 468 1.93 5.97 -31.74
C GLN A 468 1.33 4.64 -31.28
N THR A 469 2.10 3.57 -31.32
CA THR A 469 1.69 2.22 -30.89
C THR A 469 1.26 2.22 -29.42
N LEU A 470 2.05 2.82 -28.52
CA LEU A 470 1.68 2.97 -27.11
C LEU A 470 0.37 3.74 -26.96
N THR A 471 0.21 4.85 -27.70
CA THR A 471 -1.00 5.68 -27.66
C THR A 471 -2.24 4.88 -28.09
N GLU A 472 -2.13 4.11 -29.17
CA GLU A 472 -3.22 3.24 -29.65
C GLU A 472 -3.63 2.20 -28.60
N ILE A 473 -2.66 1.53 -27.98
CA ILE A 473 -2.92 0.53 -26.93
C ILE A 473 -3.58 1.21 -25.71
N LEU A 474 -3.02 2.31 -25.23
CA LEU A 474 -3.49 3.02 -24.04
C LEU A 474 -4.87 3.67 -24.24
N THR A 475 -5.27 4.01 -25.47
CA THR A 475 -6.60 4.58 -25.77
C THR A 475 -7.71 3.59 -25.39
N SER A 476 -7.46 2.28 -25.53
CA SER A 476 -8.44 1.24 -25.18
C SER A 476 -8.59 0.99 -23.67
N LEU A 477 -7.72 1.55 -22.84
CA LEU A 477 -7.72 1.31 -21.39
C LEU A 477 -8.56 2.35 -20.62
N PRO A 478 -9.21 1.94 -19.51
CA PRO A 478 -9.80 2.86 -18.53
C PRO A 478 -8.80 3.92 -18.06
N ILE A 479 -9.28 5.09 -17.67
CA ILE A 479 -8.42 6.21 -17.26
C ILE A 479 -7.65 5.86 -15.97
N GLU A 480 -8.30 5.15 -15.06
CA GLU A 480 -7.81 4.82 -13.72
C GLU A 480 -6.62 3.86 -13.74
N THR A 481 -6.55 2.98 -14.75
CA THR A 481 -5.51 1.96 -14.89
C THR A 481 -4.48 2.30 -15.95
N LYS A 482 -4.51 3.53 -16.49
CA LYS A 482 -3.69 3.93 -17.64
C LYS A 482 -2.29 4.38 -17.20
N PRO A 483 -1.24 3.57 -17.41
CA PRO A 483 0.13 4.04 -17.20
C PRO A 483 0.49 5.13 -18.22
N GLN A 484 1.30 6.08 -17.78
CA GLN A 484 1.93 7.06 -18.66
C GLN A 484 3.38 6.66 -18.96
N PHE A 485 3.74 6.63 -20.25
CA PHE A 485 5.10 6.32 -20.70
C PHE A 485 5.81 7.56 -21.23
N ARG A 486 7.09 7.68 -20.93
CA ARG A 486 8.04 8.61 -21.55
C ARG A 486 9.29 7.86 -21.97
N PHE A 487 10.12 8.52 -22.77
CA PHE A 487 11.34 7.99 -23.32
C PHE A 487 12.53 8.90 -23.01
N ILE A 488 13.63 8.28 -22.58
CA ILE A 488 14.94 8.89 -22.38
C ILE A 488 15.90 8.20 -23.34
N ILE A 489 16.57 9.00 -24.17
CA ILE A 489 17.52 8.47 -25.15
C ILE A 489 18.87 8.26 -24.47
N ILE A 490 19.45 7.08 -24.60
CA ILE A 490 20.77 6.74 -24.05
C ILE A 490 21.85 6.96 -25.12
N ALA A 491 22.81 7.81 -24.78
CA ALA A 491 24.12 7.87 -25.40
C ALA A 491 25.04 6.81 -24.75
N ASP A 492 25.46 5.81 -25.53
CA ASP A 492 26.31 4.71 -25.04
C ASP A 492 27.76 5.20 -24.94
N ARG A 493 28.30 5.28 -23.73
CA ARG A 493 29.67 5.81 -23.50
C ARG A 493 30.79 4.96 -24.08
N ARG A 494 30.49 3.74 -24.54
CA ARG A 494 31.42 2.87 -25.29
C ARG A 494 31.54 3.28 -26.76
N ALA A 495 30.64 4.11 -27.27
CA ALA A 495 30.64 4.55 -28.65
C ALA A 495 31.70 5.63 -28.91
N GLU A 496 32.19 5.70 -30.14
CA GLU A 496 33.08 6.79 -30.55
C GLU A 496 32.38 8.15 -30.44
N GLN A 497 33.15 9.22 -30.21
CA GLN A 497 32.60 10.56 -30.02
C GLN A 497 31.70 11.04 -31.17
N THR A 498 31.98 10.61 -32.41
CA THR A 498 31.16 10.93 -33.59
C THR A 498 29.75 10.31 -33.49
N GLU A 499 29.64 9.08 -32.99
CA GLU A 499 28.35 8.39 -32.77
C GLU A 499 27.63 8.91 -31.52
N LEU A 500 28.37 9.26 -30.48
CA LEU A 500 27.84 9.99 -29.32
C LEU A 500 27.21 11.32 -29.76
N GLN A 501 27.92 12.12 -30.55
CA GLN A 501 27.43 13.40 -31.06
C GLN A 501 26.15 13.24 -31.88
N LYS A 502 26.08 12.22 -32.75
CA LYS A 502 24.86 11.89 -33.51
C LYS A 502 23.70 11.52 -32.60
N THR A 503 23.94 10.73 -31.55
CA THR A 503 22.92 10.31 -30.59
C THR A 503 22.38 11.51 -29.79
N ILE A 504 23.26 12.41 -29.37
CA ILE A 504 22.85 13.64 -28.66
C ILE A 504 22.02 14.56 -29.57
N HIS A 505 22.42 14.72 -30.84
CA HIS A 505 21.62 15.46 -31.82
C HIS A 505 20.26 14.80 -32.08
N LEU A 506 20.21 13.47 -32.15
CA LEU A 506 18.95 12.73 -32.24
C LEU A 506 18.06 13.03 -31.03
N ALA A 507 18.61 13.09 -29.82
CA ALA A 507 17.83 13.41 -28.62
C ALA A 507 17.22 14.82 -28.66
N VAL A 508 18.00 15.81 -29.10
CA VAL A 508 17.52 17.17 -29.34
C VAL A 508 16.39 17.21 -30.37
N ILE A 509 16.60 16.60 -31.55
CA ILE A 509 15.59 16.59 -32.62
C ILE A 509 14.32 15.84 -32.17
N ALA A 510 14.48 14.72 -31.48
CA ALA A 510 13.36 13.92 -30.99
C ALA A 510 12.59 14.64 -29.90
N LYS A 511 13.26 15.39 -29.01
CA LYS A 511 12.59 16.29 -28.04
C LYS A 511 11.75 17.35 -28.73
N GLN A 512 12.28 18.00 -29.77
CA GLN A 512 11.56 19.02 -30.50
C GLN A 512 10.33 18.47 -31.23
N GLN A 513 10.42 17.26 -31.78
CA GLN A 513 9.32 16.65 -32.54
C GLN A 513 8.30 15.89 -31.68
N LEU A 514 8.74 15.36 -30.53
CA LEU A 514 7.94 14.52 -29.63
C LEU A 514 8.07 15.03 -28.16
N PRO A 515 7.75 16.32 -27.88
CA PRO A 515 8.11 16.99 -26.63
C PRO A 515 7.52 16.36 -25.37
N ASP A 516 6.34 15.75 -25.51
CA ASP A 516 5.64 15.05 -24.44
C ASP A 516 6.01 13.57 -24.32
N PHE A 517 6.79 13.00 -25.25
CA PHE A 517 7.20 11.60 -25.19
C PHE A 517 8.69 11.46 -24.90
N VAL A 518 9.55 12.16 -25.64
CA VAL A 518 10.99 12.20 -25.37
C VAL A 518 11.26 13.30 -24.34
N VAL A 519 11.66 12.89 -23.13
CA VAL A 519 11.75 13.79 -21.96
C VAL A 519 13.15 14.01 -21.44
N GLY A 520 14.12 13.25 -21.91
CA GLY A 520 15.50 13.44 -21.45
C GLY A 520 16.54 12.70 -22.27
N LEU A 521 17.78 12.95 -21.87
CA LEU A 521 18.98 12.31 -22.37
C LEU A 521 19.68 11.62 -21.21
N ASP A 522 20.19 10.42 -21.47
CA ASP A 522 21.01 9.64 -20.55
C ASP A 522 22.37 9.32 -21.16
N MET A 523 23.35 9.06 -20.30
CA MET A 523 24.60 8.43 -20.66
C MET A 523 24.83 7.20 -19.79
N ALA A 524 24.92 6.04 -20.44
CA ALA A 524 25.06 4.74 -19.78
C ALA A 524 26.15 3.88 -20.44
N GLY A 525 26.50 2.77 -19.79
CA GLY A 525 27.56 1.83 -20.17
C GLY A 525 28.70 1.82 -19.16
N ASP A 526 29.84 1.20 -19.50
CA ASP A 526 31.00 1.10 -18.60
C ASP A 526 31.65 2.47 -18.32
N GLU A 527 31.51 2.95 -17.06
CA GLU A 527 31.98 4.27 -16.58
C GLU A 527 33.48 4.52 -16.84
N GLN A 528 34.29 3.48 -17.02
CA GLN A 528 35.74 3.62 -17.21
C GLN A 528 36.15 4.05 -18.63
N GLN A 529 35.25 3.95 -19.61
CA GLN A 529 35.59 4.11 -21.04
C GLN A 529 35.73 5.58 -21.48
N THR A 530 34.83 6.45 -21.02
CA THR A 530 34.78 7.86 -21.45
C THR A 530 34.50 8.75 -20.26
N LYS A 531 35.39 9.70 -19.97
CA LYS A 531 35.18 10.65 -18.88
C LYS A 531 34.16 11.71 -19.28
N PRO A 532 33.21 12.07 -18.38
CA PRO A 532 32.23 13.13 -18.63
C PRO A 532 32.83 14.48 -19.05
N GLU A 533 34.00 14.85 -18.53
CA GLU A 533 34.69 16.11 -18.85
C GLU A 533 35.07 16.22 -20.34
N ASP A 534 35.50 15.11 -20.96
CA ASP A 534 36.01 15.08 -22.33
C ASP A 534 34.90 15.28 -23.37
N ILE A 535 33.66 14.93 -23.00
CA ILE A 535 32.50 14.94 -23.88
C ILE A 535 31.46 15.99 -23.50
N ALA A 536 31.69 16.77 -22.44
CA ALA A 536 30.75 17.80 -21.99
C ALA A 536 30.36 18.77 -23.12
N HIS A 537 31.32 19.11 -23.99
CA HIS A 537 31.07 19.96 -25.14
C HIS A 537 30.03 19.38 -26.12
N LEU A 538 29.94 18.05 -26.26
CA LEU A 538 28.96 17.37 -27.10
C LEU A 538 27.53 17.50 -26.58
N PHE A 539 27.34 17.70 -25.27
CA PHE A 539 26.04 17.91 -24.64
C PHE A 539 25.51 19.34 -24.76
N THR A 540 26.32 20.28 -25.22
CA THR A 540 25.94 21.70 -25.39
C THR A 540 24.60 21.89 -26.12
N PRO A 541 24.30 21.18 -27.24
CA PRO A 541 22.99 21.27 -27.88
C PRO A 541 21.82 20.83 -26.99
N ALA A 542 21.99 19.79 -26.17
CA ALA A 542 20.97 19.34 -25.22
C ALA A 542 20.74 20.37 -24.11
N PHE A 543 21.81 21.01 -23.61
CA PHE A 543 21.70 22.11 -22.64
C PHE A 543 20.97 23.32 -23.23
N ALA A 544 21.28 23.68 -24.49
CA ALA A 544 20.64 24.80 -25.17
C ALA A 544 19.11 24.61 -25.33
N GLU A 545 18.66 23.37 -25.48
CA GLU A 545 17.24 22.99 -25.53
C GLU A 545 16.62 22.78 -24.14
N CYS A 546 17.37 23.00 -23.06
CA CYS A 546 16.95 22.72 -21.69
C CYS A 546 16.42 21.29 -21.52
N LEU A 547 17.02 20.33 -22.23
CA LEU A 547 16.65 18.93 -22.15
C LEU A 547 17.07 18.37 -20.78
N PRO A 548 16.16 17.77 -20.00
CA PRO A 548 16.53 17.10 -18.75
C PRO A 548 17.54 15.98 -18.96
N ILE A 549 18.49 15.86 -18.05
CA ILE A 549 19.61 14.91 -18.15
C ILE A 549 19.67 14.02 -16.92
N THR A 550 19.74 12.71 -17.14
CA THR A 550 20.17 11.75 -16.13
C THR A 550 21.48 11.12 -16.60
N ILE A 551 22.32 10.62 -15.69
CA ILE A 551 23.59 9.97 -16.05
C ILE A 551 23.78 8.78 -15.13
N HIS A 552 24.08 7.61 -15.67
CA HIS A 552 24.57 6.48 -14.85
C HIS A 552 25.94 6.85 -14.29
N ALA A 553 26.07 6.96 -12.97
CA ALA A 553 27.34 7.28 -12.33
C ALA A 553 27.43 6.66 -10.94
N GLY A 554 28.62 6.24 -10.55
CA GLY A 554 28.88 5.61 -9.25
C GLY A 554 28.31 4.19 -9.15
N GLU A 555 28.16 3.47 -10.26
CA GLU A 555 27.75 2.05 -10.30
C GLU A 555 28.94 1.11 -10.05
N GLY A 556 29.61 1.32 -8.91
CA GLY A 556 30.86 0.65 -8.55
C GLY A 556 32.13 1.42 -8.95
N GLU A 557 32.00 2.66 -9.44
CA GLU A 557 33.11 3.61 -9.58
C GLU A 557 33.14 4.63 -8.43
N GLN A 558 34.26 5.33 -8.31
CA GLN A 558 34.48 6.34 -7.27
C GLN A 558 33.48 7.50 -7.34
N ALA A 559 33.18 8.11 -6.18
CA ALA A 559 32.26 9.26 -6.08
C ALA A 559 32.61 10.45 -7.01
N GLU A 560 33.86 10.52 -7.48
CA GLU A 560 34.30 11.48 -8.50
C GLU A 560 33.51 11.35 -9.81
N SER A 561 33.13 10.14 -10.24
CA SER A 561 32.31 9.98 -11.45
C SER A 561 30.92 10.61 -11.29
N ILE A 562 30.34 10.51 -10.08
CA ILE A 562 29.09 11.17 -9.70
C ILE A 562 29.26 12.70 -9.72
N TRP A 563 30.38 13.20 -9.19
CA TRP A 563 30.71 14.63 -9.26
C TRP A 563 30.80 15.10 -10.72
N GLN A 564 31.54 14.38 -11.55
CA GLN A 564 31.72 14.72 -12.96
C GLN A 564 30.39 14.71 -13.72
N ALA A 565 29.53 13.72 -13.48
CA ALA A 565 28.18 13.67 -14.05
C ALA A 565 27.35 14.91 -13.67
N ALA A 566 27.35 15.29 -12.40
CA ALA A 566 26.58 16.44 -11.91
C ALA A 566 27.13 17.79 -12.40
N TYR A 567 28.45 17.94 -12.54
CA TYR A 567 29.08 19.25 -12.77
C TYR A 567 29.58 19.48 -14.19
N HIS A 568 29.96 18.44 -14.92
CA HIS A 568 30.35 18.55 -16.34
C HIS A 568 29.17 18.28 -17.27
N LEU A 569 28.29 17.34 -16.92
CA LEU A 569 27.13 16.99 -17.73
C LEU A 569 25.81 17.57 -17.20
N HIS A 570 25.86 18.36 -16.13
CA HIS A 570 24.69 19.03 -15.55
C HIS A 570 23.53 18.08 -15.26
N ALA A 571 23.81 16.86 -14.80
CA ALA A 571 22.79 15.87 -14.54
C ALA A 571 21.76 16.35 -13.49
N ASP A 572 20.47 16.25 -13.84
CA ASP A 572 19.32 16.53 -12.97
C ASP A 572 19.02 15.35 -12.02
N ARG A 573 19.42 14.14 -12.44
CA ARG A 573 19.36 12.89 -11.65
C ARG A 573 20.59 12.03 -11.94
N ILE A 574 20.91 11.12 -11.02
CA ILE A 574 21.99 10.15 -11.20
C ILE A 574 21.40 8.74 -11.14
N GLY A 575 21.68 7.96 -12.20
CA GLY A 575 21.47 6.52 -12.21
C GLY A 575 22.42 5.86 -11.24
N HIS A 576 21.88 5.12 -10.27
CA HIS A 576 22.58 4.45 -9.18
C HIS A 576 23.18 5.39 -8.11
N GLY A 577 24.37 5.94 -8.31
CA GLY A 577 25.01 6.83 -7.32
C GLY A 577 25.42 6.13 -6.01
N LEU A 578 25.81 4.85 -6.08
CA LEU A 578 26.02 4.00 -4.89
C LEU A 578 27.18 4.47 -4.01
N THR A 579 28.20 5.07 -4.61
CA THR A 579 29.41 5.56 -3.93
C THR A 579 29.29 7.02 -3.45
N LEU A 580 28.12 7.66 -3.58
CA LEU A 580 27.93 9.07 -3.18
C LEU A 580 28.35 9.33 -1.72
N ASN A 581 28.11 8.36 -0.83
CA ASN A 581 28.46 8.46 0.59
C ASN A 581 29.97 8.47 0.87
N ASP A 582 30.80 8.06 -0.08
CA ASP A 582 32.26 8.12 0.07
C ASP A 582 32.78 9.58 0.03
N ASN A 583 31.91 10.53 -0.37
CA ASN A 583 32.19 11.96 -0.35
C ASN A 583 31.06 12.75 0.33
N GLU A 584 31.17 12.95 1.64
CA GLU A 584 30.17 13.64 2.47
C GLU A 584 29.80 15.05 1.95
N LYS A 585 30.77 15.81 1.42
CA LYS A 585 30.51 17.15 0.86
C LYS A 585 29.65 17.09 -0.39
N LEU A 586 29.88 16.08 -1.24
CA LEU A 586 29.08 15.85 -2.43
C LEU A 586 27.67 15.38 -2.06
N ALA A 587 27.56 14.44 -1.12
CA ALA A 587 26.27 13.98 -0.60
C ALA A 587 25.44 15.13 -0.01
N GLN A 588 26.06 15.98 0.82
CA GLN A 588 25.41 17.19 1.33
C GLN A 588 24.94 18.10 0.18
N ARG A 589 25.77 18.30 -0.83
CA ARG A 589 25.44 19.15 -1.97
C ARG A 589 24.29 18.60 -2.81
N PHE A 590 24.21 17.28 -2.96
CA PHE A 590 23.10 16.58 -3.64
C PHE A 590 21.80 16.75 -2.89
N ARG A 591 21.82 16.58 -1.56
CA ARG A 591 20.67 16.86 -0.70
C ARG A 591 20.19 18.31 -0.85
N ASP A 592 21.10 19.26 -0.68
CA ASP A 592 20.76 20.69 -0.67
C ASP A 592 20.25 21.18 -2.04
N ARG A 593 20.66 20.52 -3.13
CA ARG A 593 20.19 20.77 -4.50
C ARG A 593 19.03 19.88 -4.95
N ASN A 594 18.60 18.95 -4.10
CA ASN A 594 17.56 17.98 -4.41
C ASN A 594 17.86 17.17 -5.70
N ILE A 595 19.10 16.70 -5.86
CA ILE A 595 19.51 15.84 -7.00
C ILE A 595 19.23 14.37 -6.63
N CYS A 596 18.31 13.74 -7.36
CA CYS A 596 17.81 12.40 -7.04
C CYS A 596 18.74 11.28 -7.51
N LEU A 597 18.87 10.24 -6.69
CA LEU A 597 19.51 8.98 -7.06
C LEU A 597 18.46 7.92 -7.42
N GLU A 598 18.70 7.21 -8.51
CA GLU A 598 17.84 6.14 -9.01
C GLU A 598 18.47 4.79 -8.62
N LEU A 599 18.05 4.24 -7.49
CA LEU A 599 18.60 3.01 -6.93
C LEU A 599 17.89 1.79 -7.50
N CYS A 600 18.65 0.79 -7.91
CA CYS A 600 18.14 -0.43 -8.56
C CYS A 600 18.62 -1.67 -7.79
N PRO A 601 18.07 -1.94 -6.59
CA PRO A 601 18.60 -2.90 -5.62
C PRO A 601 19.05 -4.26 -6.19
N SER A 602 18.22 -4.93 -6.99
CA SER A 602 18.60 -6.23 -7.58
C SER A 602 19.76 -6.09 -8.57
N SER A 603 19.70 -5.10 -9.48
CA SER A 603 20.78 -4.83 -10.43
C SER A 603 22.07 -4.47 -9.70
N ASN A 604 22.00 -3.64 -8.65
CA ASN A 604 23.17 -3.23 -7.89
C ASN A 604 23.81 -4.41 -7.12
N ARG A 605 23.02 -5.35 -6.59
CA ARG A 605 23.55 -6.61 -6.05
C ARG A 605 24.24 -7.44 -7.13
N GLU A 606 23.59 -7.59 -8.29
CA GLU A 606 24.09 -8.41 -9.40
C GLU A 606 25.38 -7.84 -10.00
N VAL A 607 25.43 -6.54 -10.28
CA VAL A 607 26.55 -5.88 -10.97
C VAL A 607 27.70 -5.60 -10.01
N VAL A 608 27.43 -4.90 -8.89
CA VAL A 608 28.46 -4.35 -7.99
C VAL A 608 28.74 -5.28 -6.80
N GLY A 609 27.71 -5.93 -6.27
CA GLY A 609 27.83 -6.80 -5.10
C GLY A 609 27.52 -6.09 -3.79
N PHE A 610 26.35 -6.37 -3.25
CA PHE A 610 25.93 -5.93 -1.91
C PHE A 610 25.28 -7.10 -1.18
N ASN A 611 25.33 -7.06 0.15
CA ASN A 611 24.69 -8.06 0.98
C ASN A 611 23.17 -8.00 0.83
N ASP A 612 22.60 -9.10 0.37
CA ASP A 612 21.19 -9.40 0.41
C ASP A 612 21.01 -10.68 1.23
N PRO A 613 20.38 -10.62 2.41
CA PRO A 613 20.27 -11.76 3.32
C PRO A 613 19.50 -12.96 2.72
N ARG A 614 18.82 -12.77 1.59
CA ARG A 614 18.13 -13.83 0.84
C ARG A 614 19.08 -14.65 -0.04
N TYR A 615 20.30 -14.16 -0.27
CA TYR A 615 21.32 -14.77 -1.12
C TYR A 615 22.59 -15.05 -0.30
N PRO A 616 22.82 -16.30 0.16
CA PRO A 616 23.96 -16.64 1.00
C PRO A 616 25.33 -16.26 0.42
N ALA A 617 25.48 -16.32 -0.91
CA ALA A 617 26.70 -15.94 -1.60
C ALA A 617 27.01 -14.43 -1.53
N SER A 618 26.06 -13.61 -1.07
CA SER A 618 26.23 -12.15 -0.93
C SER A 618 26.65 -11.72 0.48
N HIS A 619 26.66 -12.61 1.47
CA HIS A 619 26.87 -12.24 2.88
C HIS A 619 28.24 -11.61 3.20
N SER A 620 29.26 -11.84 2.36
CA SER A 620 30.58 -11.23 2.50
C SER A 620 30.68 -9.82 1.92
N TYR A 621 29.67 -9.37 1.17
CA TYR A 621 29.65 -8.06 0.53
C TYR A 621 29.20 -6.95 1.50
N PRO A 622 29.51 -5.67 1.20
CA PRO A 622 29.10 -4.56 2.05
C PRO A 622 27.57 -4.41 2.11
N GLN A 623 27.10 -3.70 3.14
CA GLN A 623 25.68 -3.32 3.26
C GLN A 623 25.28 -2.36 2.15
N TYR A 624 24.03 -2.44 1.72
CA TYR A 624 23.49 -1.57 0.69
C TYR A 624 23.35 -0.12 1.19
N PRO A 625 23.79 0.91 0.45
CA PRO A 625 23.90 2.28 0.98
C PRO A 625 22.56 3.00 1.16
N LEU A 626 21.45 2.43 0.68
CA LEU A 626 20.12 3.05 0.67
C LEU A 626 19.72 3.65 2.01
N LEU A 627 19.81 2.90 3.11
CA LEU A 627 19.36 3.41 4.41
C LEU A 627 20.20 4.60 4.88
N ALA A 628 21.52 4.55 4.68
CA ALA A 628 22.41 5.65 5.04
C ALA A 628 22.12 6.90 4.20
N LEU A 629 21.92 6.75 2.88
CA LEU A 629 21.57 7.84 1.98
C LEU A 629 20.19 8.45 2.37
N TRP A 630 19.19 7.59 2.62
CA TRP A 630 17.84 8.01 3.01
C TRP A 630 17.86 8.80 4.33
N GLN A 631 18.62 8.31 5.31
CA GLN A 631 18.78 8.97 6.60
C GLN A 631 19.56 10.28 6.53
N GLN A 632 20.34 10.53 5.49
CA GLN A 632 20.97 11.84 5.28
C GLN A 632 20.00 12.88 4.70
N GLY A 633 18.80 12.47 4.27
CA GLY A 633 17.81 13.34 3.62
C GLY A 633 18.00 13.45 2.10
N LEU A 634 18.75 12.53 1.48
CA LEU A 634 18.93 12.52 0.02
C LEU A 634 17.65 12.05 -0.68
N PRO A 635 17.21 12.70 -1.78
CA PRO A 635 16.12 12.21 -2.60
C PRO A 635 16.53 10.92 -3.32
N LEU A 636 15.78 9.85 -3.09
CA LEU A 636 16.02 8.53 -3.66
C LEU A 636 14.75 7.99 -4.31
N SER A 637 14.88 7.43 -5.50
CA SER A 637 13.83 6.65 -6.16
C SER A 637 14.30 5.20 -6.30
N ILE A 638 13.44 4.24 -5.97
CA ILE A 638 13.68 2.82 -6.27
C ILE A 638 13.20 2.56 -7.70
N CYS A 639 13.98 1.83 -8.49
CA CYS A 639 13.73 1.56 -9.91
C CYS A 639 14.12 0.12 -10.28
N THR A 640 13.67 -0.35 -11.45
CA THR A 640 13.84 -1.75 -11.86
C THR A 640 15.08 -2.05 -12.69
N ASP A 641 15.66 -1.02 -13.32
CA ASP A 641 16.75 -1.14 -14.29
C ASP A 641 16.40 -2.05 -15.48
N ASN A 642 16.62 -3.36 -15.36
CA ASN A 642 16.30 -4.35 -16.38
C ASN A 642 15.41 -5.47 -15.78
N PRO A 643 14.09 -5.27 -15.66
CA PRO A 643 13.22 -6.17 -14.90
C PRO A 643 13.16 -7.61 -15.44
N GLY A 644 13.30 -7.79 -16.76
CA GLY A 644 13.41 -9.10 -17.38
C GLY A 644 14.76 -9.78 -17.11
N ILE A 645 15.86 -9.02 -17.06
CA ILE A 645 17.22 -9.54 -16.79
C ILE A 645 17.34 -9.93 -15.31
N SER A 646 17.02 -9.00 -14.40
CA SER A 646 17.10 -9.20 -12.95
C SER A 646 15.91 -10.00 -12.38
N ARG A 647 14.93 -10.36 -13.22
CA ARG A 647 13.72 -11.14 -12.87
C ARG A 647 12.96 -10.53 -11.68
N THR A 648 12.67 -9.25 -11.79
CA THR A 648 12.10 -8.43 -10.72
C THR A 648 10.94 -7.59 -11.22
N THR A 649 10.18 -7.03 -10.28
CA THR A 649 9.16 -6.00 -10.51
C THR A 649 9.44 -4.82 -9.61
N LEU A 650 8.82 -3.67 -9.85
CA LEU A 650 9.07 -2.53 -8.98
C LEU A 650 8.64 -2.81 -7.52
N ALA A 651 7.59 -3.58 -7.30
CA ALA A 651 7.21 -4.02 -5.94
C ALA A 651 8.30 -4.89 -5.31
N ASP A 652 8.87 -5.83 -6.07
CA ASP A 652 9.95 -6.70 -5.60
C ASP A 652 11.25 -5.93 -5.34
N GLU A 653 11.52 -4.83 -6.05
CA GLU A 653 12.64 -3.93 -5.76
C GLU A 653 12.48 -3.22 -4.41
N TYR A 654 11.27 -2.79 -4.04
CA TYR A 654 11.02 -2.23 -2.69
C TYR A 654 11.24 -3.27 -1.59
N LEU A 655 10.81 -4.52 -1.80
CA LEU A 655 11.04 -5.63 -0.86
C LEU A 655 12.53 -5.96 -0.76
N THR A 656 13.24 -5.96 -1.89
CA THR A 656 14.69 -6.13 -1.96
C THR A 656 15.43 -5.02 -1.24
N ALA A 657 15.06 -3.76 -1.47
CA ALA A 657 15.57 -2.60 -0.75
C ALA A 657 15.38 -2.72 0.77
N ALA A 658 14.20 -3.18 1.23
CA ALA A 658 13.95 -3.39 2.64
C ALA A 658 14.83 -4.51 3.22
N ALA A 659 14.94 -5.66 2.55
CA ALA A 659 15.78 -6.78 2.99
C ALA A 659 17.27 -6.38 3.07
N MET A 660 17.80 -5.73 2.04
CA MET A 660 19.18 -5.24 1.98
C MET A 660 19.48 -4.10 2.96
N SER A 661 18.43 -3.49 3.54
CA SER A 661 18.51 -2.46 4.60
C SER A 661 18.23 -3.02 5.99
N GLY A 662 18.21 -4.34 6.17
CA GLY A 662 17.93 -5.01 7.45
C GLY A 662 16.48 -4.84 7.95
N HIS A 663 15.51 -4.71 7.03
CA HIS A 663 14.09 -4.49 7.30
C HIS A 663 13.80 -3.24 8.16
N GLN A 664 14.61 -2.20 8.00
CA GLN A 664 14.44 -0.96 8.77
C GLN A 664 13.49 0.04 8.12
N LEU A 665 13.18 -0.11 6.83
CA LEU A 665 12.24 0.75 6.10
C LEU A 665 10.81 0.51 6.59
N SER A 666 10.13 1.58 7.01
CA SER A 666 8.70 1.52 7.34
C SER A 666 7.81 1.62 6.09
N LEU A 667 6.52 1.31 6.23
CA LEU A 667 5.54 1.58 5.18
C LEU A 667 5.47 3.10 4.87
N TRP A 668 5.66 3.94 5.90
CA TRP A 668 5.74 5.39 5.74
C TRP A 668 6.94 5.84 4.91
N ASP A 669 8.14 5.31 5.19
CA ASP A 669 9.35 5.57 4.39
C ASP A 669 9.14 5.15 2.94
N THR A 670 8.49 3.99 2.76
CA THR A 670 8.17 3.43 1.43
C THR A 670 7.28 4.38 0.63
N LEU A 671 6.21 4.92 1.23
CA LEU A 671 5.32 5.89 0.59
C LEU A 671 6.06 7.18 0.21
N ALA A 672 6.97 7.65 1.07
CA ALA A 672 7.79 8.82 0.79
C ALA A 672 8.77 8.56 -0.36
N MET A 673 9.42 7.40 -0.43
CA MET A 673 10.26 7.00 -1.57
C MET A 673 9.46 6.89 -2.87
N ILE A 674 8.24 6.34 -2.82
CA ILE A 674 7.35 6.31 -4.00
C ILE A 674 7.05 7.73 -4.49
N LYS A 675 6.83 8.68 -3.57
CA LYS A 675 6.64 10.11 -3.93
C LYS A 675 7.85 10.68 -4.67
N GLN A 676 9.07 10.31 -4.28
CA GLN A 676 10.29 10.79 -4.94
C GLN A 676 10.32 10.43 -6.42
N GLY A 677 9.86 9.23 -6.81
CA GLY A 677 9.74 8.85 -8.22
C GLY A 677 8.84 9.80 -9.03
N PHE A 678 7.75 10.32 -8.45
CA PHE A 678 6.90 11.30 -9.14
C PHE A 678 7.50 12.71 -9.11
N VAL A 679 8.03 13.14 -7.95
CA VAL A 679 8.64 14.48 -7.76
C VAL A 679 9.83 14.68 -8.71
N HIS A 680 10.64 13.65 -8.91
CA HIS A 680 11.84 13.71 -9.74
C HIS A 680 11.64 13.25 -11.18
N SER A 681 10.41 12.91 -11.60
CA SER A 681 10.12 12.67 -13.01
C SER A 681 10.47 13.88 -13.90
N PHE A 682 10.79 13.62 -15.16
CA PHE A 682 11.01 14.61 -16.23
C PHE A 682 9.70 15.05 -16.90
N LEU A 683 8.56 14.81 -16.24
CA LEU A 683 7.30 15.45 -16.58
C LEU A 683 7.41 16.97 -16.47
N SER A 684 6.73 17.68 -17.37
CA SER A 684 6.49 19.11 -17.22
C SER A 684 5.80 19.42 -15.88
N GLY A 685 6.00 20.63 -15.35
CA GLY A 685 5.43 21.04 -14.06
C GLY A 685 3.93 20.75 -13.95
N ASP A 686 3.16 21.13 -14.98
CA ASP A 686 1.71 20.88 -15.04
C ASP A 686 1.35 19.40 -15.03
N SER A 687 2.08 18.57 -15.79
CA SER A 687 1.82 17.13 -15.87
C SER A 687 2.19 16.43 -14.56
N LYS A 688 3.30 16.85 -13.94
CA LYS A 688 3.77 16.38 -12.64
C LYS A 688 2.78 16.72 -11.53
N GLU A 689 2.27 17.96 -11.50
CA GLU A 689 1.27 18.36 -10.52
C GLU A 689 -0.04 17.57 -10.67
N LYS A 690 -0.50 17.36 -11.92
CA LYS A 690 -1.69 16.54 -12.20
C LYS A 690 -1.54 15.12 -11.70
N ILE A 691 -0.44 14.44 -12.03
CA ILE A 691 -0.24 13.04 -11.62
C ILE A 691 -0.05 12.92 -10.11
N LEU A 692 0.67 13.85 -9.47
CA LEU A 692 0.81 13.88 -8.01
C LEU A 692 -0.54 14.00 -7.31
N LYS A 693 -1.45 14.86 -7.79
CA LYS A 693 -2.80 15.00 -7.22
C LYS A 693 -3.64 13.73 -7.38
N VAL A 694 -3.58 13.09 -8.56
CA VAL A 694 -4.30 11.84 -8.83
C VAL A 694 -3.79 10.72 -7.91
N VAL A 695 -2.48 10.58 -7.80
CA VAL A 695 -1.84 9.58 -6.94
C VAL A 695 -2.13 9.84 -5.47
N ASP A 696 -1.99 11.08 -5.00
CA ASP A 696 -2.30 11.47 -3.61
C ASP A 696 -3.75 11.13 -3.24
N ALA A 697 -4.71 11.42 -4.13
CA ALA A 697 -6.12 11.08 -3.91
C ALA A 697 -6.35 9.56 -3.88
N HIS A 698 -5.70 8.80 -4.76
CA HIS A 698 -5.81 7.33 -4.78
C HIS A 698 -5.21 6.71 -3.50
N LEU A 699 -4.03 7.16 -3.08
CA LEU A 699 -3.40 6.70 -1.84
C LEU A 699 -4.28 6.96 -0.62
N TYR A 700 -4.88 8.16 -0.54
CA TYR A 700 -5.82 8.48 0.53
C TYR A 700 -7.00 7.51 0.54
N GLN A 701 -7.63 7.26 -0.60
CA GLN A 701 -8.77 6.34 -0.68
C GLN A 701 -8.41 4.89 -0.31
N LEU A 702 -7.20 4.46 -0.66
CA LEU A 702 -6.69 3.13 -0.33
C LEU A 702 -6.43 2.99 1.18
N LEU A 703 -5.85 4.02 1.80
CA LEU A 703 -5.38 3.99 3.19
C LEU A 703 -6.39 4.53 4.21
N SER A 704 -7.46 5.22 3.76
CA SER A 704 -8.53 5.71 4.62
C SER A 704 -9.59 4.65 4.94
N LYS A 705 -9.57 3.51 4.26
CA LYS A 705 -10.46 2.39 4.57
C LYS A 705 -9.90 1.66 5.81
N PRO A 706 -10.76 1.17 6.72
CA PRO A 706 -10.31 0.31 7.82
C PRO A 706 -9.55 -0.88 7.24
N LEU A 707 -8.30 -1.09 7.70
CA LEU A 707 -7.45 -2.23 7.32
C LEU A 707 -8.06 -3.57 7.78
#